data_AF-A0A7L9WRL1-F1
#
_entry.id   AF-A0A7L9WRL1-F1
#
_cell.length_a   1.000
_cell.length_b   1.000
_cell.length_c   1.000
_cell.angle_alpha   90.00
_cell.angle_beta   90.00
_cell.angle_gamma   90.00
#
_symmetry.space_group_name_H-M   'P 1'
#
loop_
_entity.id
_entity.type
_entity.pdbx_description
1 polymer ?
#
loop_
_entity_poly.entity_id
_entity_poly.type
_entity_poly.pdbx_seq_one_letter_code
_entity_poly.pdbx_strand_id
1 'polypeptide(L)'
;MSAKATYRIPQGSELVLERRRWRVVGKDPEGYAVEGIDDGECIVLPFRRVTEALTVGDGEVITPVMAETRRKLLDYTGGLEKLAHLPAPEQRDVRARLGLIHAMDALEAEGRKLTQRHLARRDVRQRLREMAKVLTNDPKLFHDVHIGSAKRPHSLPTGRVLQEMRNTFISFGREPIVLARRHHLKGPPEDQRRRMCATQERFIAYVANLYLSTQQPEIGPLYENGKAAFELSEQDILRGVKLPSVTTIRTRIRELPRPLVEAGRNGKRHAQNKYGAGSTDIRALKYGETCPTDQYLMSIFTNSKGEIFVKKIDPAKATEPLEKGEIRRLWLFLMIDLATRLPLAWLLSETADGDHQKKLLRMALRDKTREKVRYGCKHDPARPVSLALVKSDNGTAARNAEVYASQLGLGTSVMTGRAYNSTDNAYAERPFGTLQWKVLNFLPGYTGSRPGELNGYDGQKKAVITSDALMGIITRYFVDEYPYNPHNGTGMFGATPWQKFEEVKMRSDGIDAPTPDLVRLHLGEEVQATATSEGVKVFGIPYNCSELQTLAAKRQVKCTVMLDPDDLRKVTILNAEWKDVIIADLQMTTFADLTLDEALDVKRAAIEANPELRALHQRHLEEARRRRVRESGFFPDSNLPSSYVRIDKLWKDAADMANVEVVSMSRSVTTVEPGSIMDRPGFTAPRTDVAAQDEMSSPAAQDALPSEASPHLIEPDAMSTDATLPEAATDEKITITKPMFSPITESKV
;
A
#
# COMPACT_ATOMS: atom_id res chain seq x y z
N MET A 1 33.80 22.46 -60.23
CA MET A 1 33.53 21.09 -60.72
C MET A 1 32.03 20.87 -60.63
N SER A 2 31.33 20.69 -61.74
CA SER A 2 29.87 20.43 -61.73
C SER A 2 29.60 19.14 -60.94
N ALA A 3 28.76 19.23 -59.90
CA ALA A 3 28.41 18.10 -59.05
C ALA A 3 27.72 17.02 -59.90
N LYS A 4 28.45 15.93 -60.17
CA LYS A 4 27.95 14.85 -61.03
C LYS A 4 26.95 14.01 -60.22
N ALA A 5 25.72 13.91 -60.70
CA ALA A 5 24.69 13.07 -60.09
C ALA A 5 25.11 11.58 -60.14
N THR A 6 25.25 10.94 -58.98
CA THR A 6 25.63 9.52 -58.85
C THR A 6 24.49 8.57 -59.24
N TYR A 7 23.24 8.94 -58.93
CA TYR A 7 22.04 8.17 -59.26
C TYR A 7 21.27 8.82 -60.42
N ARG A 8 20.69 8.03 -61.33
CA ARG A 8 19.83 8.56 -62.40
C ARG A 8 18.36 8.46 -61.96
N ILE A 9 17.80 9.56 -61.46
CA ILE A 9 16.41 9.65 -61.01
C ILE A 9 15.56 10.27 -62.12
N PRO A 10 14.59 9.56 -62.72
CA PRO A 10 13.75 10.11 -63.78
C PRO A 10 12.74 11.13 -63.24
N GLN A 11 12.37 12.08 -64.10
CA GLN A 11 11.31 13.05 -63.83
C GLN A 11 9.99 12.33 -63.51
N GLY A 12 9.27 12.80 -62.50
CA GLY A 12 8.06 12.19 -61.99
C GLY A 12 8.27 11.08 -60.94
N SER A 13 9.51 10.82 -60.51
CA SER A 13 9.79 9.90 -59.40
C SER A 13 9.46 10.54 -58.05
N GLU A 14 8.96 9.75 -57.10
CA GLU A 14 8.82 10.16 -55.71
C GLU A 14 10.10 9.79 -54.94
N LEU A 15 10.56 10.69 -54.09
CA LEU A 15 11.78 10.60 -53.34
C LEU A 15 11.42 10.81 -51.87
N VAL A 16 11.54 9.76 -51.07
CA VAL A 16 11.26 9.80 -49.64
C VAL A 16 12.58 10.07 -48.91
N LEU A 17 12.68 11.19 -48.21
CA LEU A 17 13.84 11.57 -47.39
C LEU A 17 13.36 12.07 -46.03
N GLU A 18 13.97 11.60 -44.94
CA GLU A 18 13.68 12.09 -43.58
C GLU A 18 12.17 12.08 -43.23
N ARG A 19 11.44 11.07 -43.72
CA ARG A 19 9.96 10.91 -43.60
C ARG A 19 9.12 11.93 -44.38
N ARG A 20 9.71 12.72 -45.27
CA ARG A 20 9.01 13.62 -46.22
C ARG A 20 9.03 13.04 -47.63
N ARG A 21 7.95 13.28 -48.39
CA ARG A 21 7.78 12.77 -49.77
C ARG A 21 7.89 13.91 -50.78
N TRP A 22 8.84 13.76 -51.69
CA TRP A 22 9.19 14.76 -52.70
C TRP A 22 8.95 14.20 -54.10
N ARG A 23 8.29 14.93 -55.00
CA ARG A 23 8.15 14.57 -56.41
C ARG A 23 9.22 15.28 -57.23
N VAL A 24 10.00 14.53 -58.01
CA VAL A 24 11.04 15.11 -58.87
C VAL A 24 10.42 15.76 -60.10
N VAL A 25 10.45 17.09 -60.16
CA VAL A 25 9.87 17.89 -61.26
C VAL A 25 10.91 18.14 -62.36
N GLY A 26 12.20 18.14 -62.04
CA GLY A 26 13.25 18.41 -63.00
C GLY A 26 14.66 18.18 -62.45
N LYS A 27 15.67 18.43 -63.29
CA LYS A 27 17.09 18.35 -62.91
C LYS A 27 17.75 19.69 -63.16
N ASP A 28 18.30 20.27 -62.11
CA ASP A 28 19.06 21.51 -62.14
C ASP A 28 20.58 21.23 -62.14
N PRO A 29 21.43 22.23 -62.46
CA PRO A 29 22.89 22.07 -62.51
C PRO A 29 23.54 21.62 -61.20
N GLU A 30 22.90 21.91 -60.06
CA GLU A 30 23.42 21.65 -58.71
C GLU A 30 22.61 20.60 -57.91
N GLY A 31 21.44 20.17 -58.42
CA GLY A 31 20.55 19.25 -57.70
C GLY A 31 19.33 18.77 -58.47
N TYR A 32 18.44 18.04 -57.80
CA TYR A 32 17.11 17.68 -58.31
C TYR A 32 16.09 18.72 -57.88
N ALA A 33 15.35 19.29 -58.83
CA ALA A 33 14.20 20.12 -58.51
C ALA A 33 13.05 19.21 -58.05
N VAL A 34 12.59 19.39 -56.82
CA VAL A 34 11.54 18.59 -56.22
C VAL A 34 10.38 19.43 -55.67
N GLU A 35 9.19 18.85 -55.67
CA GLU A 35 7.95 19.43 -55.15
C GLU A 35 7.43 18.55 -54.00
N GLY A 36 7.14 19.13 -52.84
CA GLY A 36 6.60 18.40 -51.68
C GLY A 36 5.17 17.91 -51.94
N ILE A 37 4.91 16.61 -51.77
CA ILE A 37 3.59 16.03 -52.04
C ILE A 37 2.55 16.47 -51.00
N ASP A 38 2.98 16.72 -49.76
CA ASP A 38 2.10 17.03 -48.63
C ASP A 38 1.79 18.55 -48.54
N ASP A 39 2.78 19.41 -48.86
CA ASP A 39 2.70 20.87 -48.64
C ASP A 39 2.85 21.72 -49.92
N GLY A 40 3.19 21.11 -51.07
CA GLY A 40 3.35 21.81 -52.36
C GLY A 40 4.64 22.65 -52.50
N GLU A 41 5.57 22.56 -51.57
CA GLU A 41 6.82 23.35 -51.59
C GLU A 41 7.79 22.88 -52.68
N CYS A 42 8.28 23.80 -53.52
CA CYS A 42 9.28 23.54 -54.55
C CYS A 42 10.69 23.90 -54.05
N ILE A 43 11.58 22.92 -53.97
CA ILE A 43 12.96 23.10 -53.47
C ILE A 43 13.93 22.33 -54.38
N VAL A 44 15.16 22.84 -54.55
CA VAL A 44 16.23 22.12 -55.23
C VAL A 44 17.07 21.33 -54.21
N LEU A 45 17.01 20.00 -54.27
CA LEU A 45 17.79 19.12 -53.41
C LEU A 45 19.17 18.85 -54.01
N PRO A 46 20.29 19.18 -53.32
CA PRO A 46 21.63 18.95 -53.84
C PRO A 46 21.91 17.48 -54.14
N PHE A 47 22.63 17.18 -55.23
CA PHE A 47 22.96 15.80 -55.62
C PHE A 47 23.68 15.01 -54.52
N ARG A 48 24.55 15.68 -53.76
CA ARG A 48 25.31 15.09 -52.66
C ARG A 48 24.38 14.59 -51.55
N ARG A 49 23.40 15.40 -51.14
CA ARG A 49 22.45 15.06 -50.07
C ARG A 49 21.59 13.86 -50.44
N VAL A 50 21.09 13.82 -51.67
CA VAL A 50 20.32 12.68 -52.17
C VAL A 50 21.18 11.42 -52.25
N THR A 51 22.44 11.56 -52.69
CA THR A 51 23.37 10.42 -52.78
C THR A 51 23.74 9.87 -51.41
N GLU A 52 24.04 10.72 -50.43
CA GLU A 52 24.34 10.33 -49.06
C GLU A 52 23.15 9.63 -48.41
N ALA A 53 21.95 10.18 -48.52
CA ALA A 53 20.74 9.57 -47.96
C ALA A 53 20.42 8.20 -48.57
N LEU A 54 20.59 8.02 -49.88
CA LEU A 54 20.40 6.73 -50.53
C LEU A 54 21.49 5.71 -50.16
N THR A 55 22.72 6.17 -49.89
CA THR A 55 23.84 5.28 -49.55
C THR A 55 23.76 4.82 -48.10
N VAL A 56 23.29 5.68 -47.19
CA VAL A 56 23.08 5.38 -45.76
C VAL A 56 21.78 4.59 -45.53
N GLY A 57 20.84 4.61 -46.50
CA GLY A 57 19.56 3.90 -46.43
C GLY A 57 18.41 4.72 -45.85
N ASP A 58 18.61 6.02 -45.64
CA ASP A 58 17.62 6.98 -45.13
C ASP A 58 16.73 7.58 -46.26
N GLY A 59 16.94 7.15 -47.50
CA GLY A 59 16.19 7.58 -48.67
C GLY A 59 15.62 6.43 -49.50
N GLU A 60 14.42 6.62 -50.06
CA GLU A 60 13.82 5.69 -51.01
C GLU A 60 13.43 6.43 -52.30
N VAL A 61 13.78 5.88 -53.47
CA VAL A 61 13.34 6.40 -54.78
C VAL A 61 12.27 5.49 -55.34
N ILE A 62 11.07 6.01 -55.49
CA ILE A 62 9.93 5.34 -56.11
C ILE A 62 9.77 5.93 -57.51
N THR A 63 10.17 5.18 -58.53
CA THR A 63 9.96 5.59 -59.93
C THR A 63 8.45 5.59 -60.26
N PRO A 64 7.99 6.37 -61.26
CA PRO A 64 6.57 6.39 -61.64
C PRO A 64 6.04 5.01 -62.04
N VAL A 65 6.88 4.19 -62.69
CA VAL A 65 6.54 2.79 -63.02
C VAL A 65 6.39 1.93 -61.77
N MET A 66 7.25 2.11 -60.76
CA MET A 66 7.14 1.41 -59.47
C MET A 66 5.91 1.88 -58.67
N ALA A 67 5.59 3.17 -58.69
CA ALA A 67 4.41 3.73 -58.04
C ALA A 67 3.10 3.18 -58.64
N GLU A 68 3.01 3.11 -59.97
CA GLU A 68 1.85 2.51 -60.65
C GLU A 68 1.74 1.00 -60.37
N THR A 69 2.87 0.29 -60.37
CA THR A 69 2.89 -1.15 -60.08
C THR A 69 2.48 -1.41 -58.63
N ARG A 70 2.96 -0.59 -57.68
CA ARG A 70 2.57 -0.63 -56.26
C ARG A 70 1.09 -0.33 -56.08
N ARG A 71 0.55 0.68 -56.76
CA ARG A 71 -0.89 1.01 -56.74
C ARG A 71 -1.73 -0.16 -57.25
N LYS A 72 -1.39 -0.72 -58.41
CA LYS A 72 -2.06 -1.91 -58.97
C LYS A 72 -2.00 -3.10 -58.00
N LEU A 73 -0.86 -3.30 -57.33
CA LEU A 73 -0.69 -4.36 -56.33
C LEU A 73 -1.61 -4.14 -55.13
N LEU A 74 -1.63 -2.93 -54.56
CA LEU A 74 -2.49 -2.55 -53.44
C LEU A 74 -3.99 -2.71 -53.77
N ASP A 75 -4.40 -2.26 -54.94
CA ASP A 75 -5.79 -2.39 -55.42
C ASP A 75 -6.16 -3.89 -55.58
N TYR A 76 -5.23 -4.72 -56.04
CA TYR A 76 -5.45 -6.16 -56.22
C TYR A 76 -5.49 -6.93 -54.89
N THR A 77 -4.63 -6.61 -53.93
CA THR A 77 -4.50 -7.30 -52.64
C THR A 77 -5.45 -6.75 -51.57
N GLY A 78 -6.07 -5.59 -51.79
CA GLY A 78 -6.93 -4.91 -50.82
C GLY A 78 -6.13 -4.21 -49.72
N GLY A 79 -4.99 -3.60 -50.07
CA GLY A 79 -4.17 -2.80 -49.15
C GLY A 79 -2.97 -3.52 -48.51
N LEU A 80 -2.64 -4.74 -48.96
CA LEU A 80 -1.52 -5.50 -48.40
C LEU A 80 -0.30 -5.45 -49.34
N GLU A 81 0.86 -5.06 -48.80
CA GLU A 81 2.11 -4.93 -49.58
C GLU A 81 3.08 -6.08 -49.35
N LYS A 82 3.20 -6.56 -48.10
CA LYS A 82 4.21 -7.56 -47.71
C LYS A 82 3.57 -8.86 -47.26
N LEU A 83 4.19 -9.99 -47.61
CA LEU A 83 3.78 -11.33 -47.17
C LEU A 83 3.74 -11.45 -45.63
N ALA A 84 4.62 -10.74 -44.92
CA ALA A 84 4.67 -10.71 -43.46
C ALA A 84 3.40 -10.15 -42.80
N HIS A 85 2.59 -9.37 -43.53
CA HIS A 85 1.33 -8.83 -43.02
C HIS A 85 0.20 -9.89 -43.02
N LEU A 86 0.39 -11.03 -43.68
CA LEU A 86 -0.59 -12.12 -43.71
C LEU A 86 -0.45 -13.04 -42.50
N PRO A 87 -1.53 -13.65 -41.99
CA PRO A 87 -1.45 -14.68 -40.96
C PRO A 87 -0.59 -15.88 -41.40
N ALA A 88 0.11 -16.52 -40.45
CA ALA A 88 0.93 -17.72 -40.69
C ALA A 88 0.28 -18.82 -41.57
N PRO A 89 -1.01 -19.19 -41.41
CA PRO A 89 -1.65 -20.17 -42.31
C PRO A 89 -1.75 -19.68 -43.76
N GLU A 90 -2.02 -18.39 -43.98
CA GLU A 90 -2.11 -17.82 -45.32
C GLU A 90 -0.73 -17.64 -45.97
N GLN A 91 0.29 -17.33 -45.17
CA GLN A 91 1.69 -17.34 -45.63
C GLN A 91 2.09 -18.74 -46.11
N ARG A 92 1.66 -19.80 -45.41
CA ARG A 92 1.89 -21.19 -45.81
C ARG A 92 1.17 -21.53 -47.12
N ASP A 93 -0.03 -21.00 -47.32
CA ASP A 93 -0.76 -21.13 -48.59
C ASP A 93 -0.01 -20.47 -49.74
N VAL A 94 0.46 -19.25 -49.56
CA VAL A 94 1.27 -18.53 -50.54
C VAL A 94 2.55 -19.31 -50.86
N ARG A 95 3.25 -19.82 -49.84
CA ARG A 95 4.48 -20.61 -50.01
C ARG A 95 4.26 -21.86 -50.88
N ALA A 96 3.17 -22.58 -50.66
CA ALA A 96 2.86 -23.77 -51.46
C ALA A 96 2.46 -23.43 -52.91
N ARG A 97 1.74 -22.32 -53.12
CA ARG A 97 1.39 -21.81 -54.45
C ARG A 97 2.62 -21.34 -55.22
N LEU A 98 3.54 -20.66 -54.54
CA LEU A 98 4.81 -20.20 -55.09
C LEU A 98 5.70 -21.39 -55.50
N GLY A 99 5.79 -22.43 -54.66
CA GLY A 99 6.51 -23.66 -54.98
C GLY A 99 5.99 -24.35 -56.24
N LEU A 100 4.67 -24.30 -56.49
CA LEU A 100 4.08 -24.85 -57.72
C LEU A 100 4.43 -24.00 -58.96
N ILE A 101 4.48 -22.68 -58.83
CA ILE A 101 4.85 -21.79 -59.95
C ILE A 101 6.32 -22.00 -60.34
N HIS A 102 7.22 -22.08 -59.36
CA HIS A 102 8.63 -22.39 -59.65
C HIS A 102 8.80 -23.79 -60.24
N ALA A 103 8.01 -24.77 -59.82
CA ALA A 103 7.99 -26.09 -60.45
C ALA A 103 7.50 -26.03 -61.92
N MET A 104 6.54 -25.15 -62.23
CA MET A 104 6.10 -24.91 -63.62
C MET A 104 7.21 -24.24 -64.44
N ASP A 105 7.87 -23.22 -63.91
CA ASP A 105 8.98 -22.54 -64.59
C ASP A 105 10.14 -23.51 -64.90
N ALA A 106 10.46 -24.39 -63.95
CA ALA A 106 11.46 -25.44 -64.14
C ALA A 106 11.06 -26.45 -65.24
N LEU A 107 9.77 -26.84 -65.33
CA LEU A 107 9.29 -27.70 -66.41
C LEU A 107 9.27 -27.02 -67.79
N GLU A 108 9.09 -25.70 -67.84
CA GLU A 108 9.22 -24.94 -69.09
C GLU A 108 10.66 -24.86 -69.58
N ALA A 109 11.61 -24.69 -68.64
CA ALA A 109 13.04 -24.66 -68.92
C ALA A 109 13.56 -26.00 -69.51
N GLU A 110 12.89 -27.11 -69.22
CA GLU A 110 13.13 -28.43 -69.86
C GLU A 110 12.60 -28.52 -71.31
N GLY A 111 12.11 -27.42 -71.91
CA GLY A 111 11.69 -27.34 -73.31
C GLY A 111 10.26 -27.81 -73.61
N ARG A 112 9.42 -28.01 -72.59
CA ARG A 112 8.03 -28.45 -72.76
C ARG A 112 7.06 -27.28 -72.81
N LYS A 113 6.21 -27.22 -73.84
CA LYS A 113 5.13 -26.21 -73.91
C LYS A 113 4.06 -26.48 -72.84
N LEU A 114 3.95 -25.58 -71.86
CA LEU A 114 2.96 -25.60 -70.78
C LEU A 114 1.55 -25.24 -71.29
N THR A 115 0.91 -26.14 -72.03
CA THR A 115 -0.52 -25.98 -72.41
C THR A 115 -1.45 -26.40 -71.27
N GLN A 116 -2.68 -25.86 -71.23
CA GLN A 116 -3.70 -26.24 -70.23
C GLN A 116 -3.97 -27.75 -70.22
N ARG A 117 -3.96 -28.38 -71.41
CA ARG A 117 -4.13 -29.83 -71.58
C ARG A 117 -2.93 -30.62 -71.02
N HIS A 118 -1.72 -30.10 -71.18
CA HIS A 118 -0.51 -30.72 -70.62
C HIS A 118 -0.51 -30.69 -69.08
N LEU A 119 -0.88 -29.55 -68.48
CA LEU A 119 -1.01 -29.39 -67.03
C LEU A 119 -2.21 -30.15 -66.42
N ALA A 120 -3.13 -30.63 -67.26
CA ALA A 120 -4.26 -31.44 -66.82
C ALA A 120 -3.91 -32.94 -66.66
N ARG A 121 -2.82 -33.41 -67.27
CA ARG A 121 -2.35 -34.80 -67.19
C ARG A 121 -1.94 -35.18 -65.76
N ARG A 122 -2.32 -36.39 -65.32
CA ARG A 122 -2.09 -36.88 -63.94
C ARG A 122 -0.60 -37.01 -63.63
N ASP A 123 0.13 -37.57 -64.58
CA ASP A 123 1.58 -37.76 -64.65
C ASP A 123 2.33 -36.42 -64.48
N VAL A 124 1.90 -35.37 -65.19
CA VAL A 124 2.52 -34.02 -65.09
C VAL A 124 2.22 -33.38 -63.73
N ARG A 125 1.01 -33.55 -63.19
CA ARG A 125 0.63 -33.04 -61.86
C ARG A 125 1.39 -33.71 -60.71
N GLN A 126 1.63 -35.01 -60.81
CA GLN A 126 2.45 -35.72 -59.82
C GLN A 126 3.88 -35.20 -59.84
N ARG A 127 4.48 -35.05 -61.03
CA ARG A 127 5.81 -34.49 -61.20
C ARG A 127 5.93 -33.06 -60.68
N LEU A 128 4.96 -32.18 -60.99
CA LEU A 128 4.90 -30.81 -60.45
C LEU A 128 4.92 -30.79 -58.92
N ARG A 129 4.17 -31.69 -58.29
CA ARG A 129 4.09 -31.79 -56.82
C ARG A 129 5.42 -32.24 -56.21
N GLU A 130 6.05 -33.24 -56.81
CA GLU A 130 7.35 -33.76 -56.38
C GLU A 130 8.43 -32.69 -56.54
N MET A 131 8.48 -32.01 -57.68
CA MET A 131 9.40 -30.89 -57.93
C MET A 131 9.20 -29.74 -56.94
N ALA A 132 7.95 -29.36 -56.64
CA ALA A 132 7.67 -28.30 -55.68
C ALA A 132 8.15 -28.66 -54.25
N LYS A 133 8.05 -29.93 -53.84
CA LYS A 133 8.58 -30.40 -52.54
C LYS A 133 10.10 -30.35 -52.49
N VAL A 134 10.76 -30.77 -53.57
CA VAL A 134 12.22 -30.74 -53.69
C VAL A 134 12.73 -29.29 -53.66
N LEU A 135 12.12 -28.40 -54.43
CA LEU A 135 12.49 -26.98 -54.50
C LEU A 135 12.33 -26.24 -53.15
N THR A 136 11.34 -26.64 -52.35
CA THR A 136 11.06 -25.99 -51.05
C THR A 136 11.69 -26.70 -49.85
N ASN A 137 12.38 -27.83 -50.11
CA ASN A 137 12.93 -28.75 -49.10
C ASN A 137 11.94 -29.12 -47.98
N ASP A 138 10.64 -29.23 -48.30
CA ASP A 138 9.57 -29.51 -47.33
C ASP A 138 8.67 -30.65 -47.84
N PRO A 139 8.76 -31.87 -47.27
CA PRO A 139 7.92 -32.99 -47.67
C PRO A 139 6.43 -32.79 -47.30
N LYS A 140 6.14 -31.91 -46.33
CA LYS A 140 4.81 -31.59 -45.82
C LYS A 140 4.25 -30.28 -46.38
N LEU A 141 4.84 -29.72 -47.44
CA LEU A 141 4.44 -28.45 -48.07
C LEU A 141 2.92 -28.32 -48.33
N PHE A 142 2.28 -29.41 -48.74
CA PHE A 142 0.86 -29.42 -49.12
C PHE A 142 -0.11 -29.91 -48.02
N HIS A 143 0.37 -30.15 -46.79
CA HIS A 143 -0.50 -30.55 -45.67
C HIS A 143 -1.22 -29.34 -45.08
N ASP A 144 -2.54 -29.47 -44.86
CA ASP A 144 -3.43 -28.43 -44.32
C ASP A 144 -3.43 -27.10 -45.09
N VAL A 145 -3.00 -27.16 -46.35
CA VAL A 145 -2.80 -26.02 -47.23
C VAL A 145 -3.87 -25.95 -48.30
N HIS A 146 -4.09 -24.73 -48.74
CA HIS A 146 -5.28 -24.28 -49.39
C HIS A 146 -4.91 -23.82 -50.81
N ILE A 147 -4.58 -24.77 -51.67
CA ILE A 147 -4.08 -24.50 -53.03
C ILE A 147 -5.23 -24.07 -53.97
N GLY A 148 -6.37 -24.78 -53.94
CA GLY A 148 -7.57 -24.51 -54.75
C GLY A 148 -8.78 -24.08 -53.91
N SER A 149 -9.99 -24.56 -54.23
CA SER A 149 -11.21 -24.22 -53.50
C SER A 149 -11.34 -24.90 -52.12
N ALA A 150 -10.59 -25.99 -51.86
CA ALA A 150 -10.67 -26.77 -50.63
C ALA A 150 -9.29 -27.16 -50.08
N LYS A 151 -9.22 -27.48 -48.77
CA LYS A 151 -8.04 -28.08 -48.10
C LYS A 151 -7.92 -29.55 -48.50
N ARG A 152 -7.25 -29.82 -49.61
CA ARG A 152 -7.04 -31.19 -50.10
C ARG A 152 -5.56 -31.42 -50.37
N PRO A 153 -4.85 -32.16 -49.52
CA PRO A 153 -3.39 -32.31 -49.65
C PRO A 153 -2.97 -33.03 -50.93
N HIS A 154 -3.84 -33.85 -51.52
CA HIS A 154 -3.57 -34.66 -52.72
C HIS A 154 -4.13 -34.06 -54.02
N SER A 155 -4.81 -32.92 -53.98
CA SER A 155 -5.48 -32.35 -55.16
C SER A 155 -4.83 -31.03 -55.57
N LEU A 156 -4.25 -30.98 -56.77
CA LEU A 156 -3.85 -29.73 -57.39
C LEU A 156 -5.03 -29.07 -58.12
N PRO A 157 -5.05 -27.73 -58.25
CA PRO A 157 -6.01 -27.01 -59.09
C PRO A 157 -5.94 -27.45 -60.56
N THR A 158 -6.95 -27.07 -61.35
CA THR A 158 -6.97 -27.36 -62.79
C THR A 158 -5.84 -26.64 -63.51
N GLY A 159 -5.42 -27.18 -64.67
CA GLY A 159 -4.32 -26.58 -65.46
C GLY A 159 -4.59 -25.12 -65.85
N ARG A 160 -5.87 -24.77 -66.06
CA ARG A 160 -6.32 -23.38 -66.25
C ARG A 160 -6.00 -22.50 -65.03
N VAL A 161 -6.37 -22.92 -63.82
CA VAL A 161 -6.15 -22.14 -62.59
C VAL A 161 -4.65 -21.99 -62.30
N LEU A 162 -3.85 -23.03 -62.51
CA LEU A 162 -2.39 -22.96 -62.35
C LEU A 162 -1.77 -21.96 -63.34
N GLN A 163 -2.25 -21.93 -64.58
CA GLN A 163 -1.78 -20.97 -65.57
C GLN A 163 -2.25 -19.54 -65.27
N GLU A 164 -3.49 -19.35 -64.81
CA GLU A 164 -3.99 -18.06 -64.34
C GLU A 164 -3.16 -17.53 -63.16
N MET A 165 -2.83 -18.38 -62.19
CA MET A 165 -1.95 -18.02 -61.07
C MET A 165 -0.55 -17.63 -61.53
N ARG A 166 0.06 -18.40 -62.44
CA ARG A 166 1.37 -18.08 -63.03
C ARG A 166 1.34 -16.76 -63.80
N ASN A 167 0.33 -16.53 -64.63
CA ASN A 167 0.18 -15.30 -65.40
C ASN A 167 -0.01 -14.08 -64.49
N THR A 168 -0.82 -14.22 -63.43
CA THR A 168 -1.02 -13.16 -62.44
C THR A 168 0.29 -12.87 -61.69
N PHE A 169 1.03 -13.90 -61.28
CA PHE A 169 2.33 -13.72 -60.65
C PHE A 169 3.32 -12.95 -61.55
N ILE A 170 3.34 -13.26 -62.85
CA ILE A 170 4.20 -12.58 -63.82
C ILE A 170 3.74 -11.13 -64.07
N SER A 171 2.42 -10.88 -64.20
CA SER A 171 1.89 -9.54 -64.49
C SER A 171 2.13 -8.53 -63.38
N PHE A 172 2.30 -9.00 -62.13
CA PHE A 172 2.62 -8.19 -60.96
C PHE A 172 4.11 -8.25 -60.57
N GLY A 173 5.00 -8.50 -61.53
CA GLY A 173 6.45 -8.40 -61.29
C GLY A 173 7.02 -9.48 -60.39
N ARG A 174 6.35 -10.65 -60.28
CA ARG A 174 6.76 -11.80 -59.44
C ARG A 174 6.68 -11.57 -57.93
N GLU A 175 5.76 -10.71 -57.50
CA GLU A 175 5.48 -10.51 -56.08
C GLU A 175 4.69 -11.68 -55.46
N PRO A 176 5.20 -12.37 -54.41
CA PRO A 176 4.55 -13.55 -53.84
C PRO A 176 3.16 -13.28 -53.25
N ILE A 177 2.91 -12.07 -52.76
CA ILE A 177 1.67 -11.69 -52.07
C ILE A 177 0.42 -11.82 -52.95
N VAL A 178 0.59 -11.69 -54.26
CA VAL A 178 -0.48 -11.77 -55.26
C VAL A 178 -1.13 -13.16 -55.30
N LEU A 179 -0.38 -14.18 -54.84
CA LEU A 179 -0.86 -15.55 -54.71
C LEU A 179 -1.69 -15.78 -53.44
N ALA A 180 -1.88 -14.77 -52.59
CA ALA A 180 -2.70 -14.88 -51.39
C ALA A 180 -4.18 -15.04 -51.73
N ARG A 181 -4.96 -15.53 -50.76
CA ARG A 181 -6.40 -15.64 -50.91
C ARG A 181 -7.07 -14.31 -50.61
N ARG A 182 -7.93 -13.86 -51.50
CA ARG A 182 -8.67 -12.61 -51.36
C ARG A 182 -10.07 -12.84 -50.80
N HIS A 183 -10.21 -13.65 -49.75
CA HIS A 183 -11.53 -13.95 -49.17
C HIS A 183 -12.17 -12.71 -48.54
N HIS A 184 -11.38 -11.77 -48.03
CA HIS A 184 -11.85 -10.48 -47.50
C HIS A 184 -12.49 -9.58 -48.57
N LEU A 185 -12.09 -9.75 -49.84
CA LEU A 185 -12.66 -9.04 -50.99
C LEU A 185 -13.85 -9.79 -51.63
N LYS A 186 -14.22 -10.98 -51.12
CA LYS A 186 -15.39 -11.72 -51.62
C LYS A 186 -16.67 -11.18 -51.00
N GLY A 187 -17.65 -10.90 -51.85
CA GLY A 187 -18.97 -10.41 -51.48
C GLY A 187 -19.35 -9.18 -52.32
N PRO A 188 -20.62 -8.77 -52.33
CA PRO A 188 -21.02 -7.52 -53.00
C PRO A 188 -20.25 -6.33 -52.42
N PRO A 189 -20.02 -5.25 -53.21
CA PRO A 189 -19.40 -4.01 -52.73
C PRO A 189 -20.07 -3.49 -51.45
N GLU A 190 -19.32 -2.85 -50.55
CA GLU A 190 -19.82 -2.42 -49.23
C GLU A 190 -21.13 -1.63 -49.32
N ASP A 191 -21.26 -0.77 -50.32
CA ASP A 191 -22.44 0.07 -50.58
C ASP A 191 -23.70 -0.74 -50.92
N GLN A 192 -23.52 -1.93 -51.50
CA GLN A 192 -24.60 -2.87 -51.84
C GLN A 192 -24.83 -3.92 -50.74
N ARG A 193 -24.04 -3.92 -49.66
CA ARG A 193 -24.22 -4.78 -48.47
C ARG A 193 -25.22 -4.20 -47.47
N ARG A 194 -26.28 -3.49 -47.90
CA ARG A 194 -27.40 -3.12 -47.01
C ARG A 194 -28.10 -4.39 -46.51
N ARG A 195 -27.53 -4.98 -45.46
CA ARG A 195 -27.85 -6.32 -44.95
C ARG A 195 -29.18 -6.37 -44.20
N MET A 196 -29.69 -5.23 -43.72
CA MET A 196 -30.90 -5.15 -42.90
C MET A 196 -31.71 -3.89 -43.19
N CYS A 197 -33.02 -3.95 -42.96
CA CYS A 197 -33.88 -2.77 -43.05
C CYS A 197 -33.72 -1.89 -41.80
N ALA A 198 -34.06 -0.60 -41.92
CA ALA A 198 -33.97 0.35 -40.82
C ALA A 198 -34.71 -0.12 -39.55
N THR A 199 -35.84 -0.81 -39.71
CA THR A 199 -36.66 -1.36 -38.62
C THR A 199 -35.95 -2.52 -37.89
N GLN A 200 -35.22 -3.36 -38.62
CA GLN A 200 -34.39 -4.42 -38.03
C GLN A 200 -33.20 -3.84 -37.26
N GLU A 201 -32.57 -2.79 -37.79
CA GLU A 201 -31.51 -2.07 -37.10
C GLU A 201 -32.03 -1.38 -35.83
N ARG A 202 -33.23 -0.79 -35.88
CA ARG A 202 -33.92 -0.21 -34.72
C ARG A 202 -34.16 -1.26 -33.63
N PHE A 203 -34.60 -2.46 -33.99
CA PHE A 203 -34.80 -3.54 -33.01
C PHE A 203 -33.48 -4.01 -32.39
N ILE A 204 -32.42 -4.15 -33.20
CA ILE A 204 -31.09 -4.51 -32.70
C ILE A 204 -30.59 -3.45 -31.71
N ALA A 205 -30.71 -2.17 -32.04
CA ALA A 205 -30.32 -1.07 -31.17
C ALA A 205 -31.14 -1.06 -29.87
N TYR A 206 -32.45 -1.31 -29.95
CA TYR A 206 -33.33 -1.43 -28.79
C TYR A 206 -32.86 -2.52 -27.82
N VAL A 207 -32.66 -3.76 -28.30
CA VAL A 207 -32.20 -4.87 -27.45
C VAL A 207 -30.77 -4.65 -26.96
N ALA A 208 -29.89 -4.11 -27.79
CA ALA A 208 -28.51 -3.80 -27.39
C ALA A 208 -28.45 -2.74 -26.29
N ASN A 209 -29.28 -1.70 -26.34
CA ASN A 209 -29.36 -0.69 -25.28
C ASN A 209 -29.86 -1.27 -23.95
N LEU A 210 -30.88 -2.12 -23.98
CA LEU A 210 -31.37 -2.81 -22.78
C LEU A 210 -30.32 -3.79 -22.20
N TYR A 211 -29.52 -4.40 -23.07
CA TYR A 211 -28.42 -5.28 -22.67
C TYR A 211 -27.28 -4.51 -21.99
N LEU A 212 -27.05 -3.25 -22.38
CA LEU A 212 -26.07 -2.33 -21.81
C LEU A 212 -26.62 -1.66 -20.53
N SER A 213 -27.15 -2.47 -19.63
CA SER A 213 -27.67 -2.05 -18.32
C SER A 213 -26.83 -2.64 -17.19
N THR A 214 -26.71 -1.88 -16.09
CA THR A 214 -26.03 -2.31 -14.85
C THR A 214 -26.77 -3.43 -14.11
N GLN A 215 -28.04 -3.69 -14.45
CA GLN A 215 -28.79 -4.84 -13.95
C GLN A 215 -28.33 -6.17 -14.59
N GLN A 216 -27.49 -6.10 -15.63
CA GLN A 216 -26.87 -7.26 -16.27
C GLN A 216 -27.83 -8.35 -16.77
N PRO A 217 -28.96 -8.01 -17.43
CA PRO A 217 -29.91 -9.00 -17.89
C PRO A 217 -29.27 -10.00 -18.88
N GLU A 218 -29.76 -11.23 -18.85
CA GLU A 218 -29.39 -12.26 -19.82
C GLU A 218 -30.02 -11.99 -21.19
N ILE A 219 -29.26 -12.25 -22.26
CA ILE A 219 -29.67 -11.91 -23.62
C ILE A 219 -30.88 -12.72 -24.13
N GLY A 220 -31.07 -13.94 -23.63
CA GLY A 220 -32.17 -14.82 -24.04
C GLY A 220 -33.53 -14.26 -23.63
N PRO A 221 -33.78 -14.10 -22.32
CA PRO A 221 -35.01 -13.48 -21.81
C PRO A 221 -35.22 -12.06 -22.36
N LEU A 222 -34.16 -11.27 -22.49
CA LEU A 222 -34.23 -9.91 -23.02
C LEU A 222 -34.74 -9.86 -24.47
N TYR A 223 -34.34 -10.84 -25.29
CA TYR A 223 -34.79 -10.91 -26.69
C TYR A 223 -36.27 -11.29 -26.81
N GLU A 224 -36.73 -12.30 -26.08
CA GLU A 224 -38.13 -12.72 -26.14
C GLU A 224 -39.08 -11.64 -25.61
N ASN A 225 -38.72 -10.99 -24.50
CA ASN A 225 -39.47 -9.84 -23.98
C ASN A 225 -39.39 -8.65 -24.94
N GLY A 226 -38.23 -8.43 -25.57
CA GLY A 226 -38.04 -7.38 -26.55
C GLY A 226 -38.93 -7.55 -27.79
N LYS A 227 -39.14 -8.78 -28.29
CA LYS A 227 -40.09 -9.05 -29.38
C LYS A 227 -41.51 -8.66 -29.01
N ALA A 228 -41.93 -8.96 -27.79
CA ALA A 228 -43.29 -8.67 -27.32
C ALA A 228 -43.51 -7.16 -27.11
N ALA A 229 -42.48 -6.45 -26.67
CA ALA A 229 -42.55 -5.02 -26.37
C ALA A 229 -42.28 -4.09 -27.56
N PHE A 230 -41.64 -4.58 -28.63
CA PHE A 230 -41.24 -3.72 -29.75
C PHE A 230 -42.36 -3.53 -30.77
N GLU A 231 -42.86 -2.30 -30.86
CA GLU A 231 -43.91 -1.92 -31.79
C GLU A 231 -43.35 -1.73 -33.23
N LEU A 232 -44.04 -2.37 -34.19
CA LEU A 232 -43.78 -2.22 -35.62
C LEU A 232 -44.69 -1.12 -36.18
N SER A 233 -44.18 -0.29 -37.09
CA SER A 233 -45.03 0.72 -37.74
C SER A 233 -46.01 0.06 -38.70
N GLU A 234 -47.15 0.71 -38.98
CA GLU A 234 -48.14 0.22 -39.96
C GLU A 234 -47.49 -0.07 -41.33
N GLN A 235 -46.54 0.77 -41.76
CA GLN A 235 -45.79 0.60 -42.99
C GLN A 235 -44.86 -0.64 -42.95
N ASP A 236 -44.28 -0.97 -41.80
CA ASP A 236 -43.43 -2.15 -41.63
C ASP A 236 -44.25 -3.45 -41.62
N ILE A 237 -45.45 -3.39 -41.04
CA ILE A 237 -46.41 -4.49 -41.03
C ILE A 237 -46.88 -4.78 -42.46
N LEU A 238 -47.24 -3.74 -43.22
CA LEU A 238 -47.63 -3.86 -44.63
C LEU A 238 -46.49 -4.42 -45.50
N ARG A 239 -45.23 -4.12 -45.17
CA ARG A 239 -44.04 -4.65 -45.86
C ARG A 239 -43.64 -6.06 -45.40
N GLY A 240 -44.30 -6.63 -44.40
CA GLY A 240 -44.00 -7.96 -43.88
C GLY A 240 -42.60 -8.09 -43.25
N VAL A 241 -42.10 -7.03 -42.61
CA VAL A 241 -40.75 -7.02 -42.02
C VAL A 241 -40.66 -8.01 -40.85
N LYS A 242 -39.70 -8.95 -40.94
CA LYS A 242 -39.41 -9.89 -39.86
C LYS A 242 -38.30 -9.38 -38.94
N LEU A 243 -38.49 -9.53 -37.64
CA LEU A 243 -37.46 -9.21 -36.64
C LEU A 243 -36.23 -10.14 -36.81
N PRO A 244 -35.01 -9.63 -36.52
CA PRO A 244 -33.79 -10.41 -36.65
C PRO A 244 -33.69 -11.51 -35.57
N SER A 245 -32.84 -12.52 -35.84
CA SER A 245 -32.62 -13.65 -34.92
C SER A 245 -31.77 -13.25 -33.69
N VAL A 246 -31.87 -14.02 -32.60
CA VAL A 246 -30.99 -13.89 -31.41
C VAL A 246 -29.51 -13.93 -31.81
N THR A 247 -29.15 -14.82 -32.74
CA THR A 247 -27.80 -14.99 -33.27
C THR A 247 -27.28 -13.71 -33.92
N THR A 248 -28.15 -12.98 -34.62
CA THR A 248 -27.82 -11.69 -35.22
C THR A 248 -27.49 -10.66 -34.15
N ILE A 249 -28.32 -10.58 -33.10
CA ILE A 249 -28.12 -9.63 -31.98
C ILE A 249 -26.84 -9.96 -31.21
N ARG A 250 -26.58 -11.25 -30.92
CA ARG A 250 -25.32 -11.72 -30.32
C ARG A 250 -24.10 -11.33 -31.16
N THR A 251 -24.20 -11.44 -32.48
CA THR A 251 -23.12 -11.04 -33.40
C THR A 251 -22.87 -9.54 -33.30
N ARG A 252 -23.93 -8.72 -33.33
CA ARG A 252 -23.82 -7.26 -33.20
C ARG A 252 -23.28 -6.81 -31.84
N ILE A 253 -23.68 -7.46 -30.75
CA ILE A 253 -23.13 -7.17 -29.42
C ILE A 253 -21.64 -7.53 -29.35
N ARG A 254 -21.19 -8.59 -30.04
CA ARG A 254 -19.76 -8.94 -30.13
C ARG A 254 -18.94 -7.94 -30.96
N GLU A 255 -19.58 -7.26 -31.92
CA GLU A 255 -18.96 -6.19 -32.70
C GLU A 255 -18.78 -4.89 -31.90
N LEU A 256 -19.54 -4.71 -30.80
CA LEU A 256 -19.39 -3.53 -29.95
C LEU A 256 -18.01 -3.49 -29.30
N PRO A 257 -17.40 -2.30 -29.15
CA PRO A 257 -16.15 -2.14 -28.42
C PRO A 257 -16.28 -2.68 -26.99
N ARG A 258 -15.32 -3.52 -26.57
CA ARG A 258 -15.30 -4.10 -25.21
C ARG A 258 -15.40 -3.04 -24.10
N PRO A 259 -14.73 -1.87 -24.18
CA PRO A 259 -14.87 -0.83 -23.17
C PRO A 259 -16.30 -0.29 -23.03
N LEU A 260 -17.05 -0.22 -24.14
CA LEU A 260 -18.44 0.23 -24.15
C LEU A 260 -19.36 -0.78 -23.46
N VAL A 261 -19.18 -2.07 -23.76
CA VAL A 261 -19.95 -3.14 -23.11
C VAL A 261 -19.71 -3.17 -21.61
N GLU A 262 -18.46 -3.04 -21.19
CA GLU A 262 -18.09 -2.96 -19.79
C GLU A 262 -18.66 -1.71 -19.12
N ALA A 263 -18.64 -0.56 -19.79
CA ALA A 263 -19.19 0.69 -19.25
C ALA A 263 -20.70 0.61 -19.06
N GLY A 264 -21.42 -0.03 -19.98
CA GLY A 264 -22.87 -0.25 -19.85
C GLY A 264 -23.24 -1.26 -18.76
N ARG A 265 -22.49 -2.36 -18.62
CA ARG A 265 -22.83 -3.47 -17.70
C ARG A 265 -22.27 -3.33 -16.29
N ASN A 266 -21.06 -2.78 -16.16
CA ASN A 266 -20.34 -2.63 -14.88
C ASN A 266 -20.17 -1.16 -14.48
N GLY A 267 -20.69 -0.23 -15.28
CA GLY A 267 -20.55 1.20 -15.07
C GLY A 267 -19.25 1.77 -15.65
N LYS A 268 -19.29 3.07 -15.98
CA LYS A 268 -18.16 3.82 -16.57
C LYS A 268 -16.87 3.70 -15.75
N ARG A 269 -16.99 3.68 -14.42
CA ARG A 269 -15.85 3.60 -13.48
C ARG A 269 -15.08 2.29 -13.59
N HIS A 270 -15.80 1.16 -13.55
CA HIS A 270 -15.19 -0.16 -13.68
C HIS A 270 -14.52 -0.34 -15.05
N ALA A 271 -15.18 0.15 -16.11
CA ALA A 271 -14.61 0.15 -17.45
C ALA A 271 -13.34 0.99 -17.55
N GLN A 272 -13.30 2.16 -16.91
CA GLN A 272 -12.11 3.01 -16.87
C GLN A 272 -10.96 2.36 -16.08
N ASN A 273 -11.22 1.67 -14.96
CA ASN A 273 -10.16 0.97 -14.23
C ASN A 273 -9.59 -0.22 -15.01
N LYS A 274 -10.44 -0.92 -15.79
CA LYS A 274 -10.06 -2.13 -16.53
C LYS A 274 -9.43 -1.85 -17.90
N TYR A 275 -9.95 -0.85 -18.62
CA TYR A 275 -9.55 -0.52 -20.00
C TYR A 275 -8.97 0.89 -20.12
N GLY A 276 -8.90 1.66 -19.04
CA GLY A 276 -8.24 2.96 -19.05
C GLY A 276 -6.77 2.81 -19.42
N ALA A 277 -6.23 3.83 -20.06
CA ALA A 277 -4.82 3.88 -20.39
C ALA A 277 -4.01 3.77 -19.09
N GLY A 278 -3.30 2.66 -18.91
CA GLY A 278 -2.31 2.54 -17.85
C GLY A 278 -1.24 3.60 -18.03
N SER A 279 -0.78 4.20 -16.93
CA SER A 279 0.37 5.10 -16.97
C SER A 279 1.64 4.24 -17.07
N THR A 280 2.29 4.25 -18.23
CA THR A 280 3.57 3.57 -18.49
C THR A 280 4.78 4.46 -18.22
N ASP A 281 4.59 5.53 -17.46
CA ASP A 281 5.64 6.50 -17.17
C ASP A 281 6.48 6.10 -15.96
N ILE A 282 7.76 6.49 -15.97
CA ILE A 282 8.68 6.31 -14.84
C ILE A 282 8.43 7.46 -13.86
N ARG A 283 7.67 7.16 -12.80
CA ARG A 283 7.17 8.17 -11.85
C ARG A 283 8.16 8.59 -10.76
N ALA A 284 9.31 7.93 -10.65
CA ALA A 284 10.36 8.22 -9.69
C ALA A 284 11.71 7.76 -10.26
N LEU A 285 12.74 8.58 -10.05
CA LEU A 285 14.09 8.37 -10.57
C LEU A 285 15.11 8.15 -9.45
N LYS A 286 14.88 8.70 -8.26
CA LYS A 286 15.78 8.56 -7.10
C LYS A 286 15.17 7.66 -6.02
N TYR A 287 16.06 6.99 -5.28
CA TYR A 287 15.70 6.24 -4.08
C TYR A 287 15.21 7.20 -2.98
N GLY A 288 14.01 6.97 -2.46
CA GLY A 288 13.35 7.84 -1.46
C GLY A 288 12.49 8.96 -2.06
N GLU A 289 12.45 9.10 -3.39
CA GLU A 289 11.74 10.20 -4.06
C GLU A 289 10.22 10.09 -3.90
N THR A 290 9.66 8.92 -4.22
CA THR A 290 8.23 8.65 -4.06
C THR A 290 8.04 7.32 -3.35
N CYS A 291 7.42 7.38 -2.19
CA CYS A 291 7.26 6.25 -1.29
C CYS A 291 5.76 6.00 -1.04
N PRO A 292 5.09 5.19 -1.86
CA PRO A 292 3.71 4.80 -1.59
C PRO A 292 3.62 3.90 -0.34
N THR A 293 2.57 4.14 0.45
CA THR A 293 2.21 3.35 1.63
C THR A 293 0.80 2.81 1.47
N ASP A 294 0.60 1.59 1.94
CA ASP A 294 -0.72 0.96 1.97
C ASP A 294 -0.82 -0.03 3.13
N GLN A 295 -2.05 -0.43 3.46
CA GLN A 295 -2.36 -1.33 4.56
C GLN A 295 -3.29 -2.46 4.08
N TYR A 296 -2.99 -3.68 4.52
CA TYR A 296 -3.74 -4.86 4.11
C TYR A 296 -4.09 -5.73 5.31
N LEU A 297 -5.38 -6.01 5.48
CA LEU A 297 -5.84 -7.00 6.46
C LEU A 297 -5.44 -8.39 5.96
N MET A 298 -4.51 -9.02 6.66
CA MET A 298 -3.93 -10.28 6.22
C MET A 298 -4.96 -11.42 6.23
N SER A 299 -4.88 -12.25 5.21
CA SER A 299 -5.72 -13.44 5.01
C SER A 299 -5.24 -14.67 5.80
N ILE A 300 -4.58 -14.45 6.94
CA ILE A 300 -4.07 -15.48 7.84
C ILE A 300 -4.42 -15.16 9.29
N PHE A 301 -4.77 -16.20 10.06
CA PHE A 301 -4.97 -16.10 11.49
C PHE A 301 -3.68 -16.40 12.25
N THR A 302 -3.42 -15.63 13.31
CA THR A 302 -2.29 -15.83 14.23
C THR A 302 -2.78 -16.10 15.65
N ASN A 303 -1.97 -16.81 16.43
CA ASN A 303 -2.25 -17.20 17.81
C ASN A 303 -1.12 -16.71 18.73
N SER A 304 -1.44 -16.03 19.82
CA SER A 304 -0.42 -15.48 20.75
C SER A 304 0.28 -16.51 21.64
N LYS A 305 -0.26 -17.74 21.80
CA LYS A 305 0.33 -18.78 22.67
C LYS A 305 0.50 -20.17 22.03
N GLY A 306 0.13 -20.36 20.76
CA GLY A 306 0.20 -21.68 20.11
C GLY A 306 -0.76 -22.73 20.70
N GLU A 307 -1.64 -22.34 21.63
CA GLU A 307 -2.66 -23.20 22.22
C GLU A 307 -4.04 -22.92 21.61
N ILE A 308 -4.80 -23.98 21.29
CA ILE A 308 -6.07 -23.90 20.60
C ILE A 308 -7.19 -23.63 21.61
N PHE A 309 -7.64 -22.37 21.71
CA PHE A 309 -8.94 -22.05 22.31
C PHE A 309 -9.63 -20.96 21.49
N VAL A 310 -10.75 -21.31 20.85
CA VAL A 310 -11.59 -20.35 20.11
C VAL A 310 -12.75 -19.95 21.01
N LYS A 311 -12.83 -18.67 21.39
CA LYS A 311 -14.05 -18.04 21.90
C LYS A 311 -14.42 -16.90 20.97
N LYS A 312 -15.66 -16.88 20.50
CA LYS A 312 -16.18 -15.86 19.58
C LYS A 312 -16.50 -14.60 20.38
N ILE A 313 -15.85 -13.49 20.08
CA ILE A 313 -16.14 -12.17 20.65
C ILE A 313 -16.70 -11.26 19.56
N ASP A 314 -17.71 -10.48 19.94
CA ASP A 314 -18.40 -9.52 19.07
C ASP A 314 -17.68 -8.16 19.17
N PRO A 315 -17.07 -7.64 18.08
CA PRO A 315 -16.19 -6.46 18.13
C PRO A 315 -16.91 -5.17 18.56
N ALA A 316 -18.24 -5.12 18.52
CA ALA A 316 -19.02 -3.96 18.96
C ALA A 316 -19.22 -3.88 20.49
N LYS A 317 -18.86 -4.92 21.26
CA LYS A 317 -19.07 -5.00 22.72
C LYS A 317 -17.79 -5.12 23.53
N ALA A 318 -16.63 -5.23 22.90
CA ALA A 318 -15.35 -5.37 23.58
C ALA A 318 -14.72 -3.99 23.80
N THR A 319 -14.97 -3.41 24.98
CA THR A 319 -14.35 -2.15 25.42
C THR A 319 -13.04 -2.38 26.19
N GLU A 320 -12.66 -3.64 26.43
CA GLU A 320 -11.46 -4.05 27.18
C GLU A 320 -10.41 -4.69 26.25
N PRO A 321 -9.11 -4.49 26.51
CA PRO A 321 -8.04 -5.14 25.75
C PRO A 321 -8.17 -6.67 25.84
N LEU A 322 -8.13 -7.32 24.69
CA LEU A 322 -8.36 -8.76 24.52
C LEU A 322 -7.32 -9.62 25.27
N GLU A 323 -7.74 -10.75 25.85
CA GLU A 323 -6.90 -11.60 26.71
C GLU A 323 -5.78 -12.34 25.94
N LYS A 324 -4.73 -12.74 26.68
CA LYS A 324 -3.61 -13.57 26.17
C LYS A 324 -4.13 -14.96 25.73
N GLY A 325 -4.27 -15.20 24.42
CA GLY A 325 -4.61 -16.51 23.84
C GLY A 325 -5.52 -16.46 22.59
N GLU A 326 -6.05 -15.29 22.23
CA GLU A 326 -7.05 -15.20 21.15
C GLU A 326 -6.46 -15.24 19.73
N ILE A 327 -7.16 -15.97 18.85
CA ILE A 327 -6.88 -16.06 17.42
C ILE A 327 -7.35 -14.78 16.71
N ARG A 328 -6.44 -14.07 16.04
CA ARG A 328 -6.72 -12.79 15.38
C ARG A 328 -6.13 -12.68 13.98
N ARG A 329 -6.71 -11.79 13.16
CA ARG A 329 -6.11 -11.32 11.90
C ARG A 329 -5.40 -10.01 12.15
N LEU A 330 -4.24 -9.83 11.54
CA LEU A 330 -3.42 -8.64 11.68
C LEU A 330 -3.45 -7.81 10.40
N TRP A 331 -3.31 -6.50 10.57
CA TRP A 331 -3.04 -5.55 9.51
C TRP A 331 -1.54 -5.52 9.24
N LEU A 332 -1.15 -5.65 7.99
CA LEU A 332 0.21 -5.38 7.52
C LEU A 332 0.24 -4.00 6.90
N PHE A 333 1.03 -3.11 7.47
CA PHE A 333 1.36 -1.85 6.80
C PHE A 333 2.67 -2.04 6.06
N LEU A 334 2.77 -1.48 4.86
CA LEU A 334 3.93 -1.59 4.00
C LEU A 334 4.22 -0.25 3.33
N MET A 335 5.50 0.12 3.32
CA MET A 335 6.03 1.23 2.55
C MET A 335 7.05 0.72 1.56
N ILE A 336 6.95 1.15 0.30
CA ILE A 336 7.87 0.77 -0.77
C ILE A 336 8.41 2.00 -1.47
N ASP A 337 9.65 1.94 -1.91
CA ASP A 337 10.23 2.94 -2.82
C ASP A 337 9.75 2.70 -4.26
N LEU A 338 9.18 3.70 -4.93
CA LEU A 338 8.59 3.52 -6.27
C LEU A 338 9.64 3.35 -7.37
N ALA A 339 10.83 3.97 -7.23
CA ALA A 339 11.90 3.95 -8.22
C ALA A 339 12.54 2.56 -8.33
N THR A 340 12.77 1.92 -7.19
CA THR A 340 13.47 0.63 -7.07
C THR A 340 12.55 -0.54 -6.77
N ARG A 341 11.36 -0.28 -6.22
CA ARG A 341 10.43 -1.27 -5.66
C ARG A 341 10.90 -1.92 -4.37
N LEU A 342 11.97 -1.45 -3.74
CA LEU A 342 12.43 -1.99 -2.46
C LEU A 342 11.42 -1.72 -1.34
N PRO A 343 11.15 -2.71 -0.46
CA PRO A 343 10.43 -2.48 0.79
C PRO A 343 11.25 -1.61 1.74
N LEU A 344 10.74 -0.44 2.10
CA LEU A 344 11.38 0.50 3.02
C LEU A 344 11.02 0.22 4.48
N ALA A 345 9.76 -0.16 4.73
CA ALA A 345 9.25 -0.46 6.07
C ALA A 345 8.05 -1.40 6.02
N TRP A 346 7.88 -2.21 7.06
CA TRP A 346 6.74 -3.10 7.23
C TRP A 346 6.44 -3.30 8.72
N LEU A 347 5.16 -3.33 9.10
CA LEU A 347 4.76 -3.60 10.49
C LEU A 347 3.46 -4.39 10.54
N LEU A 348 3.30 -5.17 11.61
CA LEU A 348 2.07 -5.87 11.93
C LEU A 348 1.35 -5.13 13.06
N SER A 349 0.05 -4.96 12.90
CA SER A 349 -0.82 -4.29 13.86
C SER A 349 -2.14 -5.03 14.00
N GLU A 350 -2.80 -4.85 15.14
CA GLU A 350 -4.15 -5.34 15.38
C GLU A 350 -5.21 -4.37 14.84
N THR A 351 -4.88 -3.08 14.79
CA THR A 351 -5.76 -2.00 14.39
C THR A 351 -5.18 -1.20 13.23
N ALA A 352 -6.05 -0.53 12.47
CA ALA A 352 -5.67 0.33 11.37
C ALA A 352 -5.52 1.80 11.84
N ASP A 353 -4.65 2.04 12.82
CA ASP A 353 -4.54 3.34 13.52
C ASP A 353 -3.35 4.20 13.07
N GLY A 354 -3.44 5.51 13.32
CA GLY A 354 -2.41 6.49 12.93
C GLY A 354 -1.05 6.31 13.63
N ASP A 355 -1.01 5.75 14.84
CA ASP A 355 0.25 5.52 15.58
C ASP A 355 1.13 4.50 14.88
N HIS A 356 0.50 3.49 14.26
CA HIS A 356 1.19 2.51 13.43
C HIS A 356 1.80 3.16 12.18
N GLN A 357 1.16 4.19 11.62
CA GLN A 357 1.74 4.95 10.51
C GLN A 357 3.00 5.71 10.93
N LYS A 358 3.05 6.30 12.14
CA LYS A 358 4.28 6.91 12.69
C LYS A 358 5.38 5.85 12.86
N LYS A 359 5.05 4.66 13.37
CA LYS A 359 5.99 3.54 13.51
C LYS A 359 6.52 3.06 12.15
N LEU A 360 5.66 3.02 11.12
CA LEU A 360 6.06 2.70 9.74
C LEU A 360 7.07 3.72 9.20
N LEU A 361 6.78 5.02 9.40
CA LEU A 361 7.69 6.11 9.00
C LEU A 361 9.03 5.99 9.72
N ARG A 362 9.04 5.81 11.04
CA ARG A 362 10.29 5.63 11.81
C ARG A 362 11.11 4.46 11.29
N MET A 363 10.49 3.31 11.02
CA MET A 363 11.18 2.16 10.45
C MET A 363 11.77 2.44 9.06
N ALA A 364 11.11 3.24 8.21
CA ALA A 364 11.64 3.60 6.90
C ALA A 364 12.89 4.47 7.00
N LEU A 365 12.88 5.43 7.94
CA LEU A 365 13.92 6.44 8.13
C LEU A 365 15.17 5.91 8.84
N ARG A 366 15.05 4.85 9.66
CA ARG A 366 16.17 4.28 10.42
C ARG A 366 16.79 3.04 9.77
N ASP A 367 17.95 2.66 10.29
CA ASP A 367 18.60 1.40 9.92
C ASP A 367 17.83 0.18 10.46
N LYS A 368 17.79 -0.87 9.64
CA LYS A 368 16.98 -2.09 9.85
C LYS A 368 17.83 -3.31 10.21
N THR A 369 19.08 -3.10 10.62
CA THR A 369 19.97 -4.18 11.06
C THR A 369 19.41 -4.96 12.24
N ARG A 370 18.64 -4.31 13.13
CA ARG A 370 17.96 -4.99 14.24
C ARG A 370 17.02 -6.08 13.74
N GLU A 371 16.17 -5.76 12.77
CA GLU A 371 15.23 -6.72 12.19
C GLU A 371 15.95 -7.85 11.44
N LYS A 372 17.04 -7.51 10.73
CA LYS A 372 17.93 -8.50 10.08
C LYS A 372 18.46 -9.52 11.09
N VAL A 373 19.04 -9.04 12.20
CA VAL A 373 19.64 -9.89 13.23
C VAL A 373 18.58 -10.70 13.97
N ARG A 374 17.48 -10.06 14.41
CA ARG A 374 16.39 -10.69 15.17
C ARG A 374 15.76 -11.87 14.41
N TYR A 375 15.58 -11.72 13.10
CA TYR A 375 14.89 -12.72 12.27
C TYR A 375 15.80 -13.56 11.38
N GLY A 376 17.12 -13.40 11.53
CA GLY A 376 18.13 -14.21 10.84
C GLY A 376 18.14 -14.02 9.32
N CYS A 377 17.96 -12.79 8.84
CA CYS A 377 18.01 -12.49 7.41
C CYS A 377 19.45 -12.60 6.86
N LYS A 378 19.59 -13.08 5.63
CA LYS A 378 20.89 -13.31 4.98
C LYS A 378 21.44 -12.03 4.33
N HIS A 379 20.57 -11.28 3.67
CA HIS A 379 20.91 -10.07 2.94
C HIS A 379 20.69 -8.82 3.78
N ASP A 380 21.19 -7.69 3.28
CA ASP A 380 20.96 -6.40 3.91
C ASP A 380 19.56 -5.87 3.57
N PRO A 381 18.83 -5.33 4.55
CA PRO A 381 17.57 -4.63 4.28
C PRO A 381 17.83 -3.32 3.52
N ALA A 382 16.75 -2.71 3.03
CA ALA A 382 16.81 -1.39 2.41
C ALA A 382 17.46 -0.36 3.35
N ARG A 383 18.35 0.47 2.81
CA ARG A 383 19.09 1.48 3.59
C ARG A 383 18.16 2.58 4.09
N PRO A 384 18.45 3.22 5.24
CA PRO A 384 17.72 4.39 5.70
C PRO A 384 17.76 5.51 4.64
N VAL A 385 16.64 6.23 4.50
CA VAL A 385 16.45 7.26 3.46
C VAL A 385 15.44 8.30 3.95
N SER A 386 15.62 9.58 3.63
CA SER A 386 14.53 10.56 3.80
C SER A 386 13.49 10.41 2.70
N LEU A 387 12.23 10.64 3.05
CA LEU A 387 11.10 10.48 2.13
C LEU A 387 10.75 11.85 1.53
N ALA A 388 10.94 12.05 0.23
CA ALA A 388 10.56 13.32 -0.40
C ALA A 388 9.04 13.43 -0.59
N LEU A 389 8.41 12.35 -1.08
CA LEU A 389 6.97 12.29 -1.29
C LEU A 389 6.42 10.97 -0.75
N VAL A 390 5.52 11.04 0.24
CA VAL A 390 4.74 9.89 0.68
C VAL A 390 3.38 9.91 -0.01
N LYS A 391 3.04 8.80 -0.67
CA LYS A 391 1.72 8.61 -1.29
C LYS A 391 0.89 7.66 -0.43
N SER A 392 -0.17 8.16 0.16
CA SER A 392 -1.10 7.33 0.93
C SER A 392 -2.44 7.24 0.20
N ASP A 393 -3.10 6.09 0.29
CA ASP A 393 -4.52 6.03 -0.05
C ASP A 393 -5.35 6.77 1.02
N ASN A 394 -6.54 7.20 0.64
CA ASN A 394 -7.47 8.08 1.35
C ASN A 394 -8.15 7.39 2.55
N GLY A 395 -7.46 6.48 3.23
CA GLY A 395 -7.90 5.82 4.45
C GLY A 395 -7.92 6.77 5.64
N THR A 396 -8.82 6.51 6.59
CA THR A 396 -9.00 7.28 7.83
C THR A 396 -7.71 7.43 8.65
N ALA A 397 -6.82 6.44 8.62
CA ALA A 397 -5.50 6.47 9.30
C ALA A 397 -4.56 7.56 8.75
N ALA A 398 -4.65 7.88 7.46
CA ALA A 398 -3.85 8.91 6.80
C ALA A 398 -4.44 10.32 6.94
N ARG A 399 -5.49 10.50 7.76
CA ARG A 399 -6.07 11.82 8.11
C ARG A 399 -5.70 12.29 9.52
N ASN A 400 -4.77 11.61 10.20
CA ASN A 400 -4.32 12.08 11.50
C ASN A 400 -3.44 13.33 11.32
N ALA A 401 -3.90 14.46 11.85
CA ALA A 401 -3.21 15.75 11.77
C ALA A 401 -1.78 15.68 12.31
N GLU A 402 -1.55 14.85 13.33
CA GLU A 402 -0.21 14.63 13.90
C GLU A 402 0.74 13.95 12.91
N VAL A 403 0.25 12.95 12.16
CA VAL A 403 1.08 12.26 11.15
C VAL A 403 1.49 13.22 10.03
N TYR A 404 0.57 14.08 9.57
CA TYR A 404 0.91 15.13 8.60
C TYR A 404 1.92 16.12 9.16
N ALA A 405 1.72 16.58 10.40
CA ALA A 405 2.64 17.53 11.05
C ALA A 405 4.05 16.93 11.16
N SER A 406 4.16 15.67 11.56
CA SER A 406 5.43 14.93 11.60
C SER A 406 6.10 14.84 10.23
N GLN A 407 5.35 14.48 9.19
CA GLN A 407 5.87 14.36 7.83
C GLN A 407 6.34 15.72 7.28
N LEU A 408 5.55 16.78 7.47
CA LEU A 408 5.92 18.13 7.06
C LEU A 408 7.16 18.64 7.81
N GLY A 409 7.27 18.36 9.11
CA GLY A 409 8.45 18.69 9.91
C GLY A 409 9.73 18.00 9.42
N LEU A 410 9.61 16.79 8.88
CA LEU A 410 10.71 16.05 8.24
C LEU A 410 11.03 16.52 6.81
N GLY A 411 10.33 17.53 6.29
CA GLY A 411 10.47 17.99 4.90
C GLY A 411 9.82 17.06 3.88
N THR A 412 8.98 16.10 4.32
CA THR A 412 8.27 15.17 3.45
C THR A 412 6.98 15.80 2.92
N SER A 413 6.82 15.80 1.60
CA SER A 413 5.54 16.12 0.96
C SER A 413 4.59 14.93 1.06
N VAL A 414 3.31 15.20 1.30
CA VAL A 414 2.28 14.15 1.36
C VAL A 414 1.30 14.34 0.22
N MET A 415 1.10 13.29 -0.57
CA MET A 415 0.07 13.25 -1.62
C MET A 415 -0.93 12.17 -1.28
N THR A 416 -2.16 12.57 -1.04
CA THR A 416 -3.27 11.64 -0.93
C THR A 416 -3.72 11.22 -2.33
N GLY A 417 -4.00 9.92 -2.49
CA GLY A 417 -4.59 9.41 -3.73
C GLY A 417 -5.85 10.20 -4.07
N ARG A 418 -5.99 10.59 -5.35
CA ARG A 418 -7.26 11.16 -5.81
C ARG A 418 -8.33 10.10 -5.58
N ALA A 419 -9.38 10.45 -4.86
CA ALA A 419 -10.52 9.56 -4.71
C ALA A 419 -10.94 9.06 -6.10
N TYR A 420 -11.19 7.75 -6.21
CA TYR A 420 -11.70 7.08 -7.41
C TYR A 420 -10.71 6.81 -8.57
N ASN A 421 -9.39 7.00 -8.39
CA ASN A 421 -8.36 6.58 -9.35
C ASN A 421 -7.44 5.47 -8.77
N SER A 422 -7.88 4.21 -8.86
CA SER A 422 -7.14 3.04 -8.35
C SER A 422 -5.74 2.86 -8.96
N THR A 423 -5.49 3.42 -10.14
CA THR A 423 -4.18 3.32 -10.82
C THR A 423 -3.03 4.04 -10.11
N ASP A 424 -3.31 5.04 -9.26
CA ASP A 424 -2.25 5.88 -8.70
C ASP A 424 -1.46 5.20 -7.56
N ASN A 425 -2.07 4.24 -6.85
CA ASN A 425 -1.47 3.49 -5.74
C ASN A 425 -1.30 1.97 -6.00
N ALA A 426 -1.64 1.47 -7.19
CA ALA A 426 -1.52 0.05 -7.56
C ALA A 426 -0.11 -0.56 -7.37
N TYR A 427 0.92 0.27 -7.17
CA TYR A 427 2.29 -0.18 -6.87
C TYR A 427 2.45 -0.71 -5.44
N ALA A 428 1.69 -0.18 -4.47
CA ALA A 428 1.72 -0.65 -3.07
C ALA A 428 0.79 -1.86 -2.84
N GLU A 429 -0.31 -1.96 -3.60
CA GLU A 429 -1.25 -3.09 -3.51
C GLU A 429 -0.66 -4.43 -4.03
N ARG A 430 0.08 -4.39 -5.16
CA ARG A 430 0.65 -5.59 -5.80
C ARG A 430 1.56 -6.45 -4.89
N PRO A 431 2.46 -5.86 -4.08
CA PRO A 431 3.24 -6.58 -3.08
C PRO A 431 2.41 -7.46 -2.16
N PHE A 432 1.22 -7.02 -1.72
CA PHE A 432 0.36 -7.81 -0.84
C PHE A 432 -0.19 -9.07 -1.54
N GLY A 433 -0.66 -8.94 -2.78
CA GLY A 433 -1.10 -10.11 -3.56
C GLY A 433 0.03 -11.10 -3.80
N THR A 434 1.26 -10.59 -4.00
CA THR A 434 2.45 -11.44 -4.17
C THR A 434 2.83 -12.14 -2.86
N LEU A 435 2.86 -11.41 -1.74
CA LEU A 435 3.10 -11.96 -0.40
C LEU A 435 2.06 -13.04 -0.06
N GLN A 436 0.80 -12.80 -0.38
CA GLN A 436 -0.28 -13.74 -0.15
C GLN A 436 -0.06 -15.07 -0.88
N TRP A 437 0.32 -15.01 -2.17
CA TRP A 437 0.49 -16.18 -3.01
C TRP A 437 1.85 -16.89 -2.83
N LYS A 438 2.90 -16.18 -2.45
CA LYS A 438 4.24 -16.76 -2.26
C LYS A 438 4.53 -17.21 -0.83
N VAL A 439 3.85 -16.60 0.16
CA VAL A 439 4.19 -16.80 1.57
C VAL A 439 2.96 -17.27 2.34
N LEU A 440 1.89 -16.48 2.39
CA LEU A 440 0.79 -16.73 3.33
C LEU A 440 0.01 -18.00 3.02
N ASN A 441 -0.20 -18.33 1.75
CA ASN A 441 -0.93 -19.52 1.34
C ASN A 441 -0.28 -20.85 1.74
N PHE A 442 1.02 -20.87 2.03
CA PHE A 442 1.74 -22.04 2.50
C PHE A 442 1.72 -22.19 4.03
N LEU A 443 1.19 -21.19 4.74
CA LEU A 443 1.20 -21.15 6.19
C LEU A 443 -0.11 -21.69 6.80
N PRO A 444 -0.03 -22.43 7.92
CA PRO A 444 -1.21 -22.86 8.66
C PRO A 444 -1.99 -21.66 9.20
N GLY A 445 -3.30 -21.64 8.95
CA GLY A 445 -4.20 -20.56 9.34
C GLY A 445 -4.63 -19.63 8.19
N TYR A 446 -4.17 -19.89 6.97
CA TYR A 446 -4.55 -19.15 5.77
C TYR A 446 -6.03 -19.37 5.39
N THR A 447 -6.73 -18.33 4.95
CA THR A 447 -8.17 -18.39 4.65
C THR A 447 -8.55 -18.16 3.19
N GLY A 448 -7.58 -18.03 2.29
CA GLY A 448 -7.86 -17.67 0.89
C GLY A 448 -7.96 -16.16 0.68
N SER A 449 -7.94 -15.77 -0.59
CA SER A 449 -8.13 -14.40 -1.08
C SER A 449 -9.61 -14.00 -1.14
N ARG A 450 -10.52 -14.98 -1.20
CA ARG A 450 -11.97 -14.74 -1.26
C ARG A 450 -12.72 -15.57 -0.22
N PRO A 451 -13.86 -15.07 0.30
CA PRO A 451 -14.74 -15.86 1.15
C PRO A 451 -15.15 -17.16 0.45
N GLY A 452 -14.95 -18.31 1.11
CA GLY A 452 -15.32 -19.63 0.59
C GLY A 452 -14.38 -20.22 -0.46
N GLU A 453 -13.19 -19.64 -0.69
CA GLU A 453 -12.23 -20.16 -1.66
C GLU A 453 -11.67 -21.54 -1.25
N LEU A 454 -11.44 -21.74 0.05
CA LEU A 454 -10.93 -22.99 0.61
C LEU A 454 -12.08 -23.84 1.18
N ASN A 455 -12.68 -24.67 0.34
CA ASN A 455 -13.73 -25.60 0.75
C ASN A 455 -13.17 -26.71 1.65
N GLY A 456 -13.66 -26.80 2.90
CA GLY A 456 -13.28 -27.85 3.86
C GLY A 456 -12.03 -27.56 4.71
N TYR A 457 -11.38 -26.40 4.55
CA TYR A 457 -10.26 -25.97 5.38
C TYR A 457 -10.68 -24.82 6.32
N ASP A 458 -10.58 -25.05 7.62
CA ASP A 458 -10.89 -24.03 8.64
C ASP A 458 -9.59 -23.35 9.10
N GLY A 459 -9.31 -22.17 8.54
CA GLY A 459 -8.13 -21.39 8.88
C GLY A 459 -8.10 -20.89 10.33
N GLN A 460 -9.24 -20.71 11.01
CA GLN A 460 -9.22 -20.32 12.43
C GLN A 460 -8.69 -21.46 13.29
N LYS A 461 -9.19 -22.69 13.08
CA LYS A 461 -8.77 -23.87 13.85
C LYS A 461 -7.34 -24.30 13.57
N LYS A 462 -6.78 -23.90 12.42
CA LYS A 462 -5.43 -24.23 12.00
C LYS A 462 -4.41 -23.11 12.27
N ALA A 463 -4.80 -22.04 12.96
CA ALA A 463 -3.90 -20.94 13.32
C ALA A 463 -2.90 -21.35 14.42
N VAL A 464 -1.67 -21.67 14.03
CA VAL A 464 -0.59 -22.11 14.96
C VAL A 464 0.52 -21.07 15.09
N ILE A 465 0.62 -20.14 14.15
CA ILE A 465 1.74 -19.19 14.07
C ILE A 465 1.51 -17.98 14.99
N THR A 466 2.53 -17.59 15.74
CA THR A 466 2.53 -16.38 16.57
C THR A 466 2.76 -15.11 15.75
N SER A 467 2.32 -13.95 16.26
CA SER A 467 2.53 -12.67 15.59
C SER A 467 4.02 -12.36 15.35
N ASP A 468 4.88 -12.65 16.32
CA ASP A 468 6.34 -12.49 16.20
C ASP A 468 6.95 -13.46 15.17
N ALA A 469 6.52 -14.73 15.17
CA ALA A 469 6.95 -15.69 14.15
C ALA A 469 6.50 -15.29 12.74
N LEU A 470 5.26 -14.78 12.61
CA LEU A 470 4.74 -14.25 11.36
C LEU A 470 5.54 -13.03 10.89
N MET A 471 5.86 -12.10 11.80
CA MET A 471 6.72 -10.95 11.51
C MET A 471 8.09 -11.41 11.00
N GLY A 472 8.68 -12.44 11.61
CA GLY A 472 9.95 -12.99 11.16
C GLY A 472 9.88 -13.62 9.76
N ILE A 473 8.79 -14.32 9.44
CA ILE A 473 8.56 -14.87 8.09
C ILE A 473 8.44 -13.75 7.06
N ILE A 474 7.63 -12.73 7.35
CA ILE A 474 7.44 -11.57 6.47
C ILE A 474 8.74 -10.79 6.28
N THR A 475 9.50 -10.57 7.35
CA THR A 475 10.78 -9.86 7.30
C THR A 475 11.79 -10.60 6.44
N ARG A 476 11.94 -11.92 6.61
CA ARG A 476 12.78 -12.73 5.73
C ARG A 476 12.34 -12.65 4.28
N TYR A 477 11.04 -12.68 4.00
CA TYR A 477 10.55 -12.52 2.63
C TYR A 477 10.92 -11.14 2.05
N PHE A 478 10.68 -10.05 2.78
CA PHE A 478 10.95 -8.70 2.29
C PHE A 478 12.44 -8.33 2.20
N VAL A 479 13.31 -9.01 2.94
CA VAL A 479 14.77 -8.78 2.91
C VAL A 479 15.48 -9.75 1.98
N ASP A 480 15.18 -11.05 2.07
CA ASP A 480 15.98 -12.08 1.40
C ASP A 480 15.42 -12.56 0.07
N GLU A 481 14.11 -12.47 -0.16
CA GLU A 481 13.47 -13.05 -1.35
C GLU A 481 12.93 -11.99 -2.30
N TYR A 482 12.07 -11.09 -1.80
CA TYR A 482 11.39 -10.09 -2.59
C TYR A 482 12.35 -9.16 -3.36
N PRO A 483 13.44 -8.62 -2.75
CA PRO A 483 14.35 -7.73 -3.45
C PRO A 483 15.12 -8.38 -4.61
N TYR A 484 15.20 -9.70 -4.63
CA TYR A 484 15.97 -10.48 -5.60
C TYR A 484 15.08 -11.22 -6.62
N ASN A 485 13.76 -11.05 -6.53
CA ASN A 485 12.83 -11.58 -7.51
C ASN A 485 12.73 -10.64 -8.74
N PRO A 486 12.84 -11.15 -9.98
CA PRO A 486 12.67 -10.35 -11.19
C PRO A 486 11.30 -9.65 -11.23
N HIS A 487 11.29 -8.36 -11.57
CA HIS A 487 10.08 -7.55 -11.56
C HIS A 487 9.74 -7.00 -12.95
N ASN A 488 8.52 -7.27 -13.43
CA ASN A 488 8.06 -6.87 -14.78
C ASN A 488 7.22 -5.58 -14.82
N GLY A 489 7.07 -4.90 -13.69
CA GLY A 489 6.38 -3.61 -13.66
C GLY A 489 7.12 -2.51 -14.43
N THR A 490 6.38 -1.45 -14.76
CA THR A 490 6.89 -0.26 -15.46
C THR A 490 8.21 0.23 -14.86
N GLY A 491 9.21 0.46 -15.71
CA GLY A 491 10.55 0.97 -15.31
C GLY A 491 11.54 -0.09 -14.81
N MET A 492 11.09 -1.32 -14.54
CA MET A 492 11.94 -2.40 -14.04
C MET A 492 12.55 -3.27 -15.16
N PHE A 493 11.83 -3.47 -16.28
CA PHE A 493 12.31 -4.23 -17.45
C PHE A 493 12.88 -5.63 -17.11
N GLY A 494 12.33 -6.30 -16.09
CA GLY A 494 12.79 -7.61 -15.64
C GLY A 494 13.95 -7.58 -14.64
N ALA A 495 14.48 -6.41 -14.29
CA ALA A 495 15.46 -6.26 -13.22
C ALA A 495 14.85 -6.62 -11.85
N THR A 496 15.71 -7.02 -10.92
CA THR A 496 15.31 -7.21 -9.52
C THR A 496 15.24 -5.84 -8.81
N PRO A 497 14.42 -5.67 -7.76
CA PRO A 497 14.42 -4.45 -6.98
C PRO A 497 15.81 -4.03 -6.47
N TRP A 498 16.63 -5.00 -6.05
CA TRP A 498 17.99 -4.74 -5.57
C TRP A 498 18.91 -4.26 -6.70
N GLN A 499 18.89 -4.92 -7.86
CA GLN A 499 19.63 -4.46 -9.04
C GLN A 499 19.23 -3.02 -9.40
N LYS A 500 17.93 -2.70 -9.34
CA LYS A 500 17.44 -1.36 -9.65
C LYS A 500 17.94 -0.31 -8.66
N PHE A 501 18.01 -0.66 -7.38
CA PHE A 501 18.61 0.19 -6.36
C PHE A 501 20.09 0.47 -6.62
N GLU A 502 20.87 -0.54 -7.00
CA GLU A 502 22.27 -0.34 -7.38
C GLU A 502 22.41 0.58 -8.61
N GLU A 503 21.57 0.41 -9.64
CA GLU A 503 21.54 1.29 -10.82
C GLU A 503 21.21 2.75 -10.45
N VAL A 504 20.20 2.96 -9.60
CA VAL A 504 19.77 4.31 -9.18
C VAL A 504 20.85 4.98 -8.35
N LYS A 505 21.50 4.23 -7.46
CA LYS A 505 22.62 4.69 -6.64
C LYS A 505 23.84 5.08 -7.48
N MET A 506 24.10 4.41 -8.60
CA MET A 506 25.19 4.79 -9.52
C MET A 506 24.88 6.07 -10.31
N ARG A 507 23.60 6.40 -10.51
CA ARG A 507 23.17 7.54 -11.35
C ARG A 507 22.82 8.80 -10.55
N SER A 508 22.58 8.65 -9.26
CA SER A 508 22.20 9.74 -8.36
C SER A 508 22.64 9.44 -6.94
N ASP A 509 22.95 10.48 -6.17
CA ASP A 509 23.36 10.34 -4.76
C ASP A 509 22.21 9.93 -3.81
N GLY A 510 21.03 9.57 -4.35
CA GLY A 510 19.84 9.26 -3.56
C GLY A 510 19.33 10.48 -2.79
N ILE A 511 18.63 10.22 -1.69
CA ILE A 511 18.27 11.21 -0.68
C ILE A 511 18.92 10.75 0.63
N ASP A 512 19.63 11.65 1.31
CA ASP A 512 20.27 11.31 2.58
C ASP A 512 19.24 10.94 3.64
N ALA A 513 19.61 10.02 4.52
CA ALA A 513 18.80 9.68 5.69
C ALA A 513 18.67 10.89 6.62
N PRO A 514 17.53 11.08 7.31
CA PRO A 514 17.39 12.16 8.27
C PRO A 514 18.32 11.93 9.46
N THR A 515 18.71 13.01 10.13
CA THR A 515 19.45 12.88 11.39
C THR A 515 18.54 12.27 12.47
N PRO A 516 19.09 11.45 13.39
CA PRO A 516 18.32 10.91 14.52
C PRO A 516 17.60 11.99 15.34
N ASP A 517 18.16 13.20 15.39
CA ASP A 517 17.59 14.35 16.10
C ASP A 517 16.28 14.82 15.46
N LEU A 518 16.23 14.89 14.12
CA LEU A 518 15.02 15.23 13.39
C LEU A 518 13.93 14.16 13.55
N VAL A 519 14.32 12.88 13.54
CA VAL A 519 13.39 11.76 13.77
C VAL A 519 12.81 11.86 15.18
N ARG A 520 13.63 12.09 16.21
CA ARG A 520 13.17 12.31 17.60
C ARG A 520 12.23 13.50 17.72
N LEU A 521 12.57 14.62 17.08
CA LEU A 521 11.79 15.85 17.18
C LEU A 521 10.39 15.73 16.55
N HIS A 522 10.28 15.04 15.42
CA HIS A 522 9.02 15.02 14.64
C HIS A 522 8.24 13.71 14.76
N LEU A 523 8.88 12.58 15.03
CA LEU A 523 8.24 11.26 15.16
C LEU A 523 8.41 10.62 16.54
N GLY A 524 9.08 11.31 17.47
CA GLY A 524 9.22 10.85 18.85
C GLY A 524 7.98 11.07 19.70
N GLU A 525 7.96 10.42 20.85
CA GLU A 525 6.94 10.59 21.89
C GLU A 525 7.27 11.80 22.76
N GLU A 526 6.28 12.66 22.97
CA GLU A 526 6.39 13.85 23.81
C GLU A 526 6.00 13.52 25.25
N VAL A 527 6.91 13.80 26.19
CA VAL A 527 6.67 13.59 27.63
C VAL A 527 7.08 14.82 28.42
N GLN A 528 6.17 15.31 29.27
CA GLN A 528 6.47 16.37 30.23
C GLN A 528 7.21 15.80 31.43
N ALA A 529 8.42 16.26 31.70
CA ALA A 529 9.24 15.80 32.80
C ALA A 529 9.87 16.97 33.57
N THR A 530 10.31 16.71 34.81
CA THR A 530 10.98 17.71 35.64
C THR A 530 12.48 17.41 35.69
N ALA A 531 13.31 18.38 35.34
CA ALA A 531 14.76 18.27 35.45
C ALA A 531 15.19 18.39 36.93
N THR A 532 15.97 17.40 37.37
CA THR A 532 16.57 17.33 38.71
C THR A 532 18.08 17.17 38.60
N SER A 533 18.80 17.23 39.73
CA SER A 533 20.25 16.99 39.76
C SER A 533 20.63 15.57 39.29
N GLU A 534 19.72 14.59 39.45
CA GLU A 534 19.89 13.22 38.92
C GLU A 534 19.62 13.11 37.41
N GLY A 535 19.18 14.21 36.78
CA GLY A 535 18.77 14.25 35.39
C GLY A 535 17.25 14.26 35.22
N VAL A 536 16.78 13.66 34.13
CA VAL A 536 15.37 13.54 33.76
C VAL A 536 14.98 12.07 33.64
N LYS A 537 13.77 11.73 34.09
CA LYS A 537 13.22 10.36 33.98
C LYS A 537 12.04 10.35 33.02
N VAL A 538 12.16 9.64 31.89
CA VAL A 538 11.09 9.46 30.89
C VAL A 538 10.61 8.02 30.95
N PHE A 539 9.32 7.78 31.18
CA PHE A 539 8.77 6.43 31.47
C PHE A 539 9.53 5.67 32.58
N GLY A 540 10.12 6.40 33.53
CA GLY A 540 10.98 5.84 34.58
C GLY A 540 12.32 5.29 34.07
N ILE A 541 12.81 5.77 32.92
CA ILE A 541 14.15 5.53 32.37
C ILE A 541 14.97 6.80 32.56
N PRO A 542 16.15 6.75 33.22
CA PRO A 542 16.94 7.94 33.55
C PRO A 542 17.87 8.39 32.41
N TYR A 543 17.88 9.70 32.17
CA TYR A 543 18.70 10.42 31.20
C TYR A 543 19.43 11.58 31.86
N ASN A 544 20.67 11.85 31.47
CA ASN A 544 21.44 12.96 32.03
C ASN A 544 22.46 13.54 31.03
N CYS A 545 22.86 14.80 31.25
CA CYS A 545 23.98 15.47 30.59
C CYS A 545 24.53 16.61 31.46
N SER A 546 25.75 17.06 31.17
CA SER A 546 26.43 18.12 31.92
C SER A 546 25.69 19.47 31.88
N GLU A 547 25.10 19.81 30.74
CA GLU A 547 24.29 21.01 30.53
C GLU A 547 23.06 21.01 31.44
N LEU A 548 22.38 19.85 31.51
CA LEU A 548 21.20 19.68 32.34
C LEU A 548 21.51 19.69 33.84
N GLN A 549 22.67 19.15 34.26
CA GLN A 549 23.13 19.25 35.65
C GLN A 549 23.39 20.71 36.07
N THR A 550 24.01 21.49 35.20
CA THR A 550 24.32 22.91 35.46
C THR A 550 23.04 23.75 35.57
N LEU A 551 22.00 23.38 34.81
CA LEU A 551 20.69 24.02 34.85
C LEU A 551 19.87 23.61 36.07
N ALA A 552 19.80 22.31 36.36
CA ALA A 552 19.06 21.78 37.51
C ALA A 552 19.63 22.24 38.86
N ALA A 553 20.92 22.58 38.92
CA ALA A 553 21.55 23.17 40.11
C ALA A 553 20.98 24.55 40.48
N LYS A 554 20.36 25.27 39.53
CA LYS A 554 19.80 26.61 39.77
C LYS A 554 18.33 26.57 40.20
N ARG A 555 17.52 25.69 39.59
CA ARG A 555 16.09 25.54 39.89
C ARG A 555 15.55 24.22 39.32
N GLN A 556 14.52 23.65 39.95
CA GLN A 556 13.70 22.61 39.31
C GLN A 556 12.84 23.23 38.21
N VAL A 557 12.99 22.75 36.98
CA VAL A 557 12.29 23.29 35.81
C VAL A 557 11.53 22.17 35.11
N LYS A 558 10.30 22.47 34.67
CA LYS A 558 9.51 21.58 33.82
C LYS A 558 9.99 21.72 32.38
N CYS A 559 10.22 20.60 31.72
CA CYS A 559 10.69 20.54 30.34
C CYS A 559 9.92 19.49 29.55
N THR A 560 9.75 19.76 28.26
CA THR A 560 9.23 18.81 27.28
C THR A 560 10.38 17.92 26.82
N VAL A 561 10.21 16.61 26.86
CA VAL A 561 11.21 15.65 26.41
C VAL A 561 10.68 14.85 25.25
N MET A 562 11.43 14.83 24.16
CA MET A 562 11.16 14.03 22.98
C MET A 562 12.06 12.79 23.00
N LEU A 563 11.43 11.61 22.93
CA LEU A 563 12.11 10.31 22.91
C LEU A 563 11.72 9.57 21.61
N ASP A 564 12.68 8.97 20.90
CA ASP A 564 12.32 8.01 19.83
C ASP A 564 12.03 6.64 20.47
N PRO A 565 10.82 6.08 20.31
CA PRO A 565 10.52 4.75 20.83
C PRO A 565 11.36 3.62 20.24
N ASP A 566 12.02 3.83 19.10
CA ASP A 566 12.85 2.82 18.44
C ASP A 566 14.33 2.89 18.86
N ASP A 567 14.77 4.02 19.43
CA ASP A 567 16.14 4.26 19.92
C ASP A 567 16.12 5.05 21.24
N LEU A 568 16.37 4.33 22.35
CA LEU A 568 16.36 4.88 23.71
C LEU A 568 17.69 5.54 24.11
N ARG A 569 18.71 5.60 23.26
CA ARG A 569 20.05 6.02 23.68
C ARG A 569 20.13 7.51 24.05
N LYS A 570 19.32 8.34 23.40
CA LYS A 570 19.35 9.80 23.57
C LYS A 570 17.95 10.39 23.58
N VAL A 571 17.75 11.41 24.42
CA VAL A 571 16.52 12.23 24.43
C VAL A 571 16.80 13.68 24.10
N THR A 572 15.83 14.34 23.48
CA THR A 572 15.90 15.76 23.14
C THR A 572 15.02 16.52 24.12
N ILE A 573 15.58 17.51 24.79
CA ILE A 573 14.90 18.26 25.85
C ILE A 573 14.66 19.67 25.33
N LEU A 574 13.39 20.06 25.32
CA LEU A 574 12.87 21.35 24.90
C LEU A 574 12.27 22.07 26.10
N ASN A 575 12.53 23.36 26.23
CA ASN A 575 11.94 24.18 27.27
C ASN A 575 11.61 25.56 26.69
N ALA A 576 10.45 26.11 27.04
CA ALA A 576 10.05 27.45 26.61
C ALA A 576 11.00 28.56 27.13
N GLU A 577 11.69 28.31 28.25
CA GLU A 577 12.66 29.26 28.83
C GLU A 577 14.04 29.19 28.17
N TRP A 578 14.36 28.12 27.43
CA TRP A 578 15.68 27.88 26.84
C TRP A 578 15.60 27.95 25.32
N LYS A 579 16.44 28.78 24.70
CA LYS A 579 16.48 28.89 23.22
C LYS A 579 17.18 27.71 22.55
N ASP A 580 18.03 26.99 23.28
CA ASP A 580 18.86 25.93 22.74
C ASP A 580 18.30 24.54 23.10
N VAL A 581 18.40 23.63 22.13
CA VAL A 581 17.98 22.24 22.25
C VAL A 581 19.04 21.45 23.02
N ILE A 582 18.66 20.83 24.15
CA ILE A 582 19.59 20.04 24.97
C ILE A 582 19.44 18.56 24.62
N ILE A 583 20.56 17.84 24.48
CA ILE A 583 20.58 16.40 24.26
C ILE A 583 21.07 15.72 25.54
N ALA A 584 20.32 14.74 26.03
CA ALA A 584 20.70 13.95 27.20
C ALA A 584 20.88 12.47 26.86
N ASP A 585 21.87 11.85 27.48
CA ASP A 585 22.26 10.46 27.23
C ASP A 585 21.62 9.53 28.25
N LEU A 586 21.24 8.33 27.79
CA LEU A 586 20.74 7.24 28.62
C LEU A 586 21.77 6.83 29.66
N GLN A 587 21.35 6.78 30.93
CA GLN A 587 22.24 6.38 32.04
C GLN A 587 22.25 4.85 32.25
N MET A 588 21.19 4.16 31.85
CA MET A 588 21.07 2.71 32.03
C MET A 588 21.47 1.96 30.76
N THR A 589 22.66 1.36 30.77
CA THR A 589 23.21 0.61 29.63
C THR A 589 22.35 -0.60 29.23
N THR A 590 21.60 -1.18 30.17
CA THR A 590 20.72 -2.34 29.91
C THR A 590 19.60 -2.06 28.92
N PHE A 591 19.19 -0.80 28.75
CA PHE A 591 18.12 -0.42 27.82
C PHE A 591 18.65 0.13 26.48
N ALA A 592 19.97 0.21 26.29
CA ALA A 592 20.57 0.90 25.14
C ALA A 592 20.26 0.25 23.77
N ASP A 593 19.95 -1.04 23.75
CA ASP A 593 19.66 -1.80 22.52
C ASP A 593 18.18 -2.22 22.41
N LEU A 594 17.33 -1.74 23.31
CA LEU A 594 15.91 -2.09 23.37
C LEU A 594 15.04 -0.96 22.81
N THR A 595 13.90 -1.33 22.23
CA THR A 595 12.81 -0.38 21.97
C THR A 595 12.15 0.04 23.28
N LEU A 596 11.38 1.13 23.26
CA LEU A 596 10.55 1.54 24.41
C LEU A 596 9.61 0.40 24.83
N ASP A 597 8.96 -0.25 23.87
CA ASP A 597 8.05 -1.38 24.12
C ASP A 597 8.78 -2.52 24.85
N GLU A 598 9.94 -2.94 24.34
CA GLU A 598 10.75 -4.00 24.96
C GLU A 598 11.31 -3.60 26.33
N ALA A 599 11.74 -2.35 26.51
CA ALA A 599 12.23 -1.85 27.79
C ALA A 599 11.11 -1.82 28.83
N LEU A 600 9.90 -1.43 28.45
CA LEU A 600 8.71 -1.49 29.31
C LEU A 600 8.34 -2.94 29.64
N ASP A 601 8.44 -3.86 28.70
CA ASP A 601 8.18 -5.28 28.94
C ASP A 601 9.24 -5.92 29.85
N VAL A 602 10.52 -5.57 29.70
CA VAL A 602 11.58 -5.99 30.64
C VAL A 602 11.31 -5.42 32.03
N LYS A 603 10.88 -4.16 32.13
CA LYS A 603 10.50 -3.55 33.42
C LYS A 603 9.30 -4.27 34.02
N ARG A 604 8.27 -4.58 33.23
CA ARG A 604 7.10 -5.35 33.68
C ARG A 604 7.49 -6.75 34.13
N ALA A 605 8.32 -7.47 33.37
CA ALA A 605 8.81 -8.79 33.74
C ALA A 605 9.65 -8.75 35.03
N ALA A 606 10.50 -7.74 35.21
CA ALA A 606 11.24 -7.53 36.45
C ALA A 606 10.31 -7.21 37.64
N ILE A 607 9.20 -6.51 37.38
CA ILE A 607 8.14 -6.32 38.37
C ILE A 607 7.42 -7.66 38.63
N GLU A 608 7.10 -8.45 37.63
CA GLU A 608 6.32 -9.69 37.80
C GLU A 608 7.12 -10.87 38.36
N ALA A 609 8.45 -10.86 38.26
CA ALA A 609 9.29 -12.00 38.62
C ALA A 609 9.27 -12.42 40.10
N ASN A 610 8.82 -11.56 41.04
CA ASN A 610 8.74 -11.90 42.49
C ASN A 610 7.65 -11.10 43.22
N PRO A 611 6.36 -11.44 43.06
CA PRO A 611 5.25 -10.74 43.70
C PRO A 611 5.19 -10.99 45.22
N GLU A 612 5.49 -12.22 45.67
CA GLU A 612 5.47 -12.60 47.09
C GLU A 612 6.56 -11.89 47.89
N LEU A 613 7.77 -11.85 47.35
CA LEU A 613 8.93 -11.19 47.96
C LEU A 613 8.71 -9.68 48.05
N ARG A 614 8.03 -9.08 47.06
CA ARG A 614 7.64 -7.66 47.10
C ARG A 614 6.56 -7.41 48.16
N ALA A 615 5.54 -8.26 48.26
CA ALA A 615 4.51 -8.13 49.30
C ALA A 615 5.12 -8.24 50.71
N LEU A 616 6.10 -9.12 50.90
CA LEU A 616 6.84 -9.28 52.15
C LEU A 616 7.72 -8.06 52.46
N HIS A 617 8.47 -7.54 51.48
CA HIS A 617 9.25 -6.30 51.64
C HIS A 617 8.37 -5.08 51.90
N GLN A 618 7.19 -5.02 51.28
CA GLN A 618 6.23 -3.93 51.49
C GLN A 618 5.63 -3.99 52.90
N ARG A 619 5.30 -5.20 53.41
CA ARG A 619 4.93 -5.40 54.82
C ARG A 619 6.04 -4.99 55.77
N HIS A 620 7.30 -5.39 55.50
CA HIS A 620 8.44 -4.96 56.30
C HIS A 620 8.64 -3.44 56.28
N LEU A 621 8.46 -2.79 55.12
CA LEU A 621 8.54 -1.34 54.98
C LEU A 621 7.40 -0.63 55.74
N GLU A 622 6.18 -1.15 55.66
CA GLU A 622 5.02 -0.66 56.40
C GLU A 622 5.23 -0.78 57.90
N GLU A 623 5.74 -1.91 58.37
CA GLU A 623 6.05 -2.16 59.77
C GLU A 623 7.19 -1.24 60.26
N ALA A 624 8.26 -1.11 59.48
CA ALA A 624 9.35 -0.18 59.77
C ALA A 624 8.89 1.29 59.78
N ARG A 625 7.97 1.67 58.88
CA ARG A 625 7.34 3.00 58.88
C ARG A 625 6.43 3.20 60.08
N ARG A 626 5.57 2.23 60.44
CA ARG A 626 4.71 2.28 61.64
C ARG A 626 5.55 2.40 62.90
N ARG A 627 6.64 1.64 62.99
CA ARG A 627 7.61 1.72 64.08
C ARG A 627 8.25 3.11 64.14
N ARG A 628 8.77 3.62 63.02
CA ARG A 628 9.36 4.98 62.95
C ARG A 628 8.36 6.07 63.34
N VAL A 629 7.09 5.96 62.92
CA VAL A 629 6.02 6.91 63.24
C VAL A 629 5.66 6.86 64.73
N ARG A 630 5.61 5.65 65.32
CA ARG A 630 5.38 5.45 66.76
C ARG A 630 6.55 5.96 67.60
N GLU A 631 7.79 5.76 67.14
CA GLU A 631 9.01 6.17 67.83
C GLU A 631 9.36 7.65 67.62
N SER A 632 8.99 8.27 66.50
CA SER A 632 9.34 9.67 66.22
C SER A 632 8.55 10.67 67.06
N GLY A 633 7.39 10.27 67.61
CA GLY A 633 6.50 11.14 68.39
C GLY A 633 5.95 12.35 67.63
N PHE A 634 6.28 12.48 66.33
CA PHE A 634 5.97 13.65 65.50
C PHE A 634 4.54 13.60 64.95
N PHE A 635 3.96 12.41 64.83
CA PHE A 635 2.61 12.18 64.34
C PHE A 635 1.71 11.85 65.55
N PRO A 636 0.94 12.82 66.09
CA PRO A 636 -0.01 12.54 67.16
C PRO A 636 -1.16 11.65 66.66
N ASP A 637 -1.82 10.95 67.58
CA ASP A 637 -2.93 10.05 67.26
C ASP A 637 -4.06 10.82 66.54
N SER A 638 -4.50 10.32 65.39
CA SER A 638 -5.47 11.01 64.52
C SER A 638 -6.87 11.09 65.13
N ASN A 639 -7.14 10.26 66.15
CA ASN A 639 -8.42 10.23 66.84
C ASN A 639 -8.50 11.24 68.00
N LEU A 640 -7.41 11.95 68.31
CA LEU A 640 -7.42 12.99 69.33
C LEU A 640 -7.87 14.33 68.72
N PRO A 641 -8.93 14.98 69.26
CA PRO A 641 -9.40 16.28 68.76
C PRO A 641 -8.32 17.38 68.80
N SER A 642 -7.37 17.29 69.73
CA SER A 642 -6.26 18.25 69.88
C SER A 642 -5.30 18.31 68.69
N SER A 643 -5.24 17.25 67.87
CA SER A 643 -4.41 17.18 66.66
C SER A 643 -4.86 18.17 65.57
N TYR A 644 -6.14 18.56 65.57
CA TYR A 644 -6.74 19.47 64.58
C TYR A 644 -6.86 20.93 65.07
N VAL A 645 -6.79 21.17 66.39
CA VAL A 645 -6.92 22.49 67.02
C VAL A 645 -5.75 23.43 66.70
N ARG A 646 -4.60 22.88 66.29
CA ARG A 646 -3.37 23.65 66.04
C ARG A 646 -3.50 24.58 64.82
N ILE A 647 -4.25 24.16 63.79
CA ILE A 647 -4.49 24.97 62.59
C ILE A 647 -5.39 26.15 62.94
N ASP A 648 -6.47 25.93 63.69
CA ASP A 648 -7.39 27.00 64.10
C ASP A 648 -6.72 28.03 65.01
N LYS A 649 -5.80 27.59 65.89
CA LYS A 649 -4.94 28.49 66.67
C LYS A 649 -4.01 29.31 65.79
N LEU A 650 -3.34 28.71 64.81
CA LEU A 650 -2.47 29.43 63.88
C LEU A 650 -3.24 30.42 63.00
N TRP A 651 -4.49 30.11 62.64
CA TRP A 651 -5.39 31.03 61.95
C TRP A 651 -5.81 32.20 62.84
N LYS A 652 -6.07 31.95 64.12
CA LYS A 652 -6.34 33.00 65.11
C LYS A 652 -5.10 33.88 65.34
N ASP A 653 -3.94 33.27 65.56
CA ASP A 653 -2.67 33.97 65.77
C ASP A 653 -2.27 34.77 64.52
N ALA A 654 -2.53 34.27 63.30
CA ALA A 654 -2.30 35.00 62.05
C ALA A 654 -3.29 36.15 61.85
N ALA A 655 -4.56 35.98 62.26
CA ALA A 655 -5.55 37.06 62.26
C ALA A 655 -5.23 38.13 63.31
N ASP A 656 -4.70 37.74 64.46
CA ASP A 656 -4.24 38.65 65.52
C ASP A 656 -2.97 39.39 65.10
N MET A 657 -2.03 38.73 64.40
CA MET A 657 -0.85 39.37 63.80
C MET A 657 -1.19 40.31 62.64
N ALA A 658 -2.25 40.03 61.88
CA ALA A 658 -2.74 40.90 60.82
C ALA A 658 -3.43 42.19 61.35
N ASN A 659 -3.88 42.18 62.61
CA ASN A 659 -4.56 43.31 63.27
C ASN A 659 -3.65 44.15 64.18
N VAL A 660 -2.32 44.00 64.11
CA VAL A 660 -1.41 44.88 64.85
C VAL A 660 -1.36 46.25 64.16
N GLU A 661 -2.06 47.23 64.72
CA GLU A 661 -1.95 48.63 64.31
C GLU A 661 -0.51 49.13 64.46
N VAL A 662 0.03 49.70 63.38
CA VAL A 662 1.36 50.32 63.35
C VAL A 662 1.32 51.62 64.15
N VAL A 663 1.70 51.55 65.44
CA VAL A 663 1.93 52.75 66.26
C VAL A 663 3.28 53.35 65.88
N SER A 664 3.27 54.57 65.34
CA SER A 664 4.49 55.35 65.10
C SER A 664 5.12 55.76 66.44
N MET A 665 6.33 55.27 66.74
CA MET A 665 7.06 55.67 67.96
C MET A 665 7.48 57.14 67.88
N SER A 666 7.02 57.96 68.83
CA SER A 666 7.63 59.24 69.16
C SER A 666 8.92 59.02 69.97
N ARG A 667 9.99 59.74 69.59
CA ARG A 667 11.27 59.76 70.31
C ARG A 667 11.11 60.44 71.67
N SER A 668 11.44 59.74 72.76
CA SER A 668 12.03 60.35 73.94
C SER A 668 13.11 59.43 74.52
N VAL A 669 14.37 59.83 74.33
CA VAL A 669 15.53 59.23 74.99
C VAL A 669 15.84 60.13 76.20
N THR A 670 15.76 59.58 77.41
CA THR A 670 16.42 60.15 78.59
C THR A 670 17.69 59.33 78.85
N THR A 671 18.83 59.94 78.55
CA THR A 671 20.19 59.48 78.85
C THR A 671 20.43 59.45 80.37
N VAL A 672 21.00 58.37 80.88
CA VAL A 672 21.64 58.30 82.21
C VAL A 672 23.15 58.39 82.03
N GLU A 673 23.81 59.12 82.94
CA GLU A 673 25.21 59.57 82.84
C GLU A 673 26.28 58.46 83.00
N PRO A 674 27.51 58.69 82.51
CA PRO A 674 28.60 57.71 82.56
C PRO A 674 29.15 57.60 84.00
N GLY A 675 28.99 56.44 84.63
CA GLY A 675 29.61 56.17 85.94
C GLY A 675 28.98 55.07 86.80
N SER A 676 27.80 54.55 86.46
CA SER A 676 27.08 53.59 87.32
C SER A 676 27.33 52.11 86.99
N ILE A 677 28.52 51.78 86.49
CA ILE A 677 29.01 50.40 86.35
C ILE A 677 30.02 50.21 87.48
N MET A 678 29.76 49.25 88.36
CA MET A 678 30.51 48.87 89.57
C MET A 678 29.97 49.50 90.86
N ASP A 679 28.91 48.92 91.42
CA ASP A 679 28.82 48.72 92.87
C ASP A 679 27.84 47.59 93.24
N ARG A 680 28.37 46.61 93.96
CA ARG A 680 27.72 45.62 94.84
C ARG A 680 28.67 45.47 96.03
N PRO A 681 28.25 45.22 97.28
CA PRO A 681 27.05 44.49 97.72
C PRO A 681 26.33 45.26 98.87
N GLY A 682 25.23 44.86 99.50
CA GLY A 682 24.80 43.58 100.06
C GLY A 682 23.99 43.91 101.32
N PHE A 683 22.93 43.17 101.63
CA PHE A 683 22.36 43.18 102.98
C PHE A 683 21.60 41.89 103.27
N THR A 684 22.00 41.26 104.37
CA THR A 684 21.29 40.20 105.10
C THR A 684 20.19 40.78 105.98
N ALA A 685 19.07 40.05 106.04
CA ALA A 685 18.01 39.85 107.07
C ALA A 685 18.13 40.56 108.45
N PRO A 686 17.07 40.65 109.32
CA PRO A 686 15.91 39.72 109.41
C PRO A 686 14.53 40.23 109.96
N ARG A 687 13.50 39.36 109.78
CA ARG A 687 12.35 39.00 110.69
C ARG A 687 11.33 40.06 111.14
N THR A 688 10.04 39.80 111.42
CA THR A 688 9.07 38.67 111.47
C THR A 688 7.67 39.36 111.48
N ASP A 689 6.57 38.83 110.93
CA ASP A 689 5.58 37.96 111.63
C ASP A 689 4.35 37.66 110.72
N VAL A 690 3.88 36.40 110.77
CA VAL A 690 2.48 35.86 110.75
C VAL A 690 1.52 36.34 109.62
N ALA A 691 0.96 35.49 108.74
CA ALA A 691 0.01 34.41 109.05
C ALA A 691 -0.01 33.27 107.99
N ALA A 692 -0.40 32.09 108.46
CA ALA A 692 -0.31 30.76 107.86
C ALA A 692 -1.24 30.48 106.67
N GLN A 693 -0.77 29.63 105.73
CA GLN A 693 -1.59 28.62 105.02
C GLN A 693 -0.73 27.40 104.61
N ASP A 694 -1.26 26.23 104.96
CA ASP A 694 -0.63 24.91 104.99
C ASP A 694 -0.81 24.07 103.72
N GLU A 695 0.14 23.14 103.61
CA GLU A 695 0.22 21.81 103.00
C GLU A 695 -0.86 21.24 102.05
N MET A 696 -0.30 20.65 100.99
CA MET A 696 -0.82 19.48 100.29
C MET A 696 -1.05 18.29 101.22
N SER A 697 -2.28 17.78 101.28
CA SER A 697 -2.66 16.37 101.15
C SER A 697 -4.17 16.19 101.43
N SER A 698 -4.78 15.25 100.70
CA SER A 698 -6.19 14.79 100.70
C SER A 698 -6.76 14.51 102.12
N PRO A 699 -8.09 14.28 102.40
CA PRO A 699 -9.12 13.61 101.55
C PRO A 699 -10.64 13.92 101.81
N ALA A 700 -11.52 13.13 101.14
CA ALA A 700 -12.80 12.55 101.63
C ALA A 700 -14.04 13.48 101.80
N ALA A 701 -15.31 13.05 101.69
CA ALA A 701 -16.04 11.85 101.25
C ALA A 701 -17.55 12.22 101.28
N GLN A 702 -18.44 11.59 100.51
CA GLN A 702 -19.53 10.66 100.92
C GLN A 702 -20.61 10.78 99.81
N ASP A 703 -21.33 9.77 99.30
CA ASP A 703 -22.05 8.59 99.83
C ASP A 703 -22.33 7.62 98.63
N ALA A 704 -22.70 6.34 98.68
CA ALA A 704 -22.84 5.28 99.68
C ALA A 704 -23.15 3.92 98.95
N LEU A 705 -22.51 2.81 99.39
CA LEU A 705 -22.95 1.40 99.63
C LEU A 705 -23.89 0.59 98.66
N PRO A 706 -24.00 -0.77 98.75
CA PRO A 706 -23.08 -1.82 99.27
C PRO A 706 -23.01 -3.20 98.53
N SER A 707 -22.12 -4.07 99.04
CA SER A 707 -22.16 -5.57 99.14
C SER A 707 -21.77 -6.43 97.93
N GLU A 708 -21.17 -7.62 98.00
CA GLU A 708 -20.37 -8.42 98.97
C GLU A 708 -19.91 -9.71 98.21
N ALA A 709 -18.79 -10.33 98.64
CA ALA A 709 -18.36 -11.75 98.43
C ALA A 709 -18.11 -12.24 96.96
N SER A 710 -17.25 -13.21 96.61
CA SER A 710 -16.16 -14.01 97.20
C SER A 710 -15.40 -14.70 96.02
N PRO A 711 -14.31 -15.49 96.22
CA PRO A 711 -13.25 -15.71 95.22
C PRO A 711 -13.29 -17.08 94.49
N HIS A 712 -12.54 -17.18 93.37
CA HIS A 712 -11.66 -18.29 92.92
C HIS A 712 -11.65 -18.60 91.39
N LEU A 713 -10.43 -18.59 90.83
CA LEU A 713 -9.76 -19.58 89.96
C LEU A 713 -10.31 -20.01 88.56
N ILE A 714 -9.33 -20.12 87.63
CA ILE A 714 -9.16 -21.08 86.49
C ILE A 714 -9.59 -20.61 85.06
N GLU A 715 -8.63 -20.57 84.12
CA GLU A 715 -8.78 -20.64 82.64
C GLU A 715 -9.28 -22.06 82.20
N PRO A 716 -9.68 -22.42 80.95
CA PRO A 716 -9.53 -21.76 79.64
C PRO A 716 -10.73 -21.95 78.63
N ASP A 717 -10.51 -21.48 77.39
CA ASP A 717 -10.94 -22.02 76.08
C ASP A 717 -12.35 -21.87 75.45
N ALA A 718 -12.30 -21.72 74.12
CA ALA A 718 -13.25 -22.02 73.05
C ALA A 718 -14.41 -21.03 72.71
N MET A 719 -14.35 -20.52 71.47
CA MET A 719 -15.42 -19.81 70.77
C MET A 719 -16.41 -20.79 70.09
N SER A 720 -17.71 -20.55 70.27
CA SER A 720 -18.77 -20.94 69.34
C SER A 720 -19.87 -19.88 69.35
N THR A 721 -20.40 -19.49 68.21
CA THR A 721 -21.70 -18.80 68.09
C THR A 721 -22.43 -19.32 66.86
N ASP A 722 -23.69 -19.69 67.05
CA ASP A 722 -24.62 -20.26 66.08
C ASP A 722 -25.91 -19.41 66.02
N ALA A 723 -26.62 -19.54 64.89
CA ALA A 723 -28.06 -19.29 64.65
C ALA A 723 -28.57 -17.80 64.61
N THR A 724 -29.54 -17.34 63.79
CA THR A 724 -30.53 -17.97 62.87
C THR A 724 -31.27 -16.88 62.02
N LEU A 725 -31.57 -17.17 60.72
CA LEU A 725 -32.81 -16.97 59.87
C LEU A 725 -33.64 -15.63 59.87
N PRO A 726 -34.38 -15.26 58.77
CA PRO A 726 -35.43 -16.07 58.09
C PRO A 726 -35.65 -15.93 56.55
N GLU A 727 -36.73 -16.61 56.08
CA GLU A 727 -37.18 -17.09 54.75
C GLU A 727 -38.03 -16.14 53.86
N ALA A 728 -38.19 -16.52 52.57
CA ALA A 728 -39.42 -16.52 51.68
C ALA A 728 -39.05 -16.14 50.21
N ALA A 729 -39.07 -17.00 49.19
CA ALA A 729 -40.17 -17.68 48.45
C ALA A 729 -40.94 -16.79 47.44
N THR A 730 -40.83 -17.08 46.13
CA THR A 730 -41.91 -17.48 45.16
C THR A 730 -41.62 -17.16 43.67
N ASP A 731 -42.20 -18.01 42.82
CA ASP A 731 -42.16 -18.14 41.36
C ASP A 731 -42.58 -16.91 40.53
N GLU A 732 -42.16 -16.86 39.24
CA GLU A 732 -43.12 -16.85 38.11
C GLU A 732 -42.46 -17.04 36.73
N LYS A 733 -43.00 -17.99 35.97
CA LYS A 733 -42.81 -18.16 34.52
C LYS A 733 -43.59 -17.09 33.78
N ILE A 734 -42.95 -16.35 32.88
CA ILE A 734 -43.65 -15.61 31.81
C ILE A 734 -43.09 -16.03 30.45
N THR A 735 -43.93 -16.75 29.72
CA THR A 735 -43.79 -17.04 28.30
C THR A 735 -44.39 -15.85 27.54
N ILE A 736 -43.58 -15.06 26.82
CA ILE A 736 -44.07 -14.08 25.86
C ILE A 736 -43.46 -14.38 24.49
N THR A 737 -44.30 -15.03 23.69
CA THR A 737 -44.49 -14.91 22.23
C THR A 737 -43.48 -14.08 21.43
N LYS A 738 -42.87 -14.75 20.44
CA LYS A 738 -42.34 -14.13 19.21
C LYS A 738 -43.34 -13.14 18.60
N PRO A 739 -42.95 -11.90 18.28
CA PRO A 739 -43.53 -11.19 17.17
C PRO A 739 -42.87 -11.66 15.86
N MET A 740 -43.72 -12.07 14.92
CA MET A 740 -43.42 -12.06 13.49
C MET A 740 -42.94 -10.66 13.08
N PHE A 741 -42.13 -10.59 12.03
CA PHE A 741 -41.49 -9.42 11.42
C PHE A 741 -40.06 -9.10 11.89
N SER A 742 -39.12 -9.62 11.11
CA SER A 742 -37.72 -9.21 11.05
C SER A 742 -37.62 -7.79 10.44
N PRO A 743 -36.91 -6.83 11.05
CA PRO A 743 -36.44 -5.66 10.33
C PRO A 743 -35.18 -6.03 9.54
N ILE A 744 -35.30 -5.89 8.22
CA ILE A 744 -34.21 -5.92 7.24
C ILE A 744 -33.12 -4.93 7.68
N THR A 745 -31.90 -5.40 7.88
CA THR A 745 -30.71 -4.56 8.01
C THR A 745 -29.57 -5.16 7.19
N GLU A 746 -29.74 -5.16 5.86
CA GLU A 746 -28.61 -5.06 4.95
C GLU A 746 -28.16 -3.59 4.92
N SER A 747 -27.15 -3.24 5.71
CA SER A 747 -26.28 -2.10 5.39
C SER A 747 -24.95 -2.65 4.89
N LYS A 748 -24.78 -2.60 3.58
CA LYS A 748 -23.53 -2.86 2.87
C LYS A 748 -22.44 -1.89 3.38
N VAL A 749 -21.27 -2.45 3.67
CA VAL A 749 -19.97 -1.82 3.45
C VAL A 749 -19.18 -2.76 2.57
#